data_AF-A0A3D2DN58-F1
#
_entry.id   AF-A0A3D2DN58-F1
#
_cell.length_a   1.000
_cell.length_b   1.000
_cell.length_c   1.000
_cell.angle_alpha   90.00
_cell.angle_beta   90.00
_cell.angle_gamma   90.00
#
_symmetry.space_group_name_H-M   'P 1'
#
loop_
_entity.id
_entity.type
_entity.pdbx_description
1 polymer ?
#
loop_
_entity_poly.entity_id
_entity_poly.type
_entity_poly.pdbx_seq_one_letter_code
_entity_poly.pdbx_strand_id
1 'polypeptide(L)'
;MKCVILAGGSGDSLWPLSRKNYPKQFMNFKEGRSLLQETVVRNMPYCDEFIIVTNEAYKNIVNGQMKAFQSLRYRLILEGTAKGTAAAIILGTMFANPTEFVLIVNSDNFIDGEGYKDAIISAKDMAKSGVIAVIGVKPEYQAKNLGYILRDNCDVCRLIPHVDFDSCSSEISDCYSYDEGYLWNSGMLVFRAGDMINIVRKEQPELYGTCRTAKRKVPAIRRAIRFSENIMKDIPGGSIESLVLKDCDKLKVVEADITWKDIDNVCDIEQQHAEGKLDYIIKNDCSNVSVINNAQRKLVVANDLRDMVVVNTEDAVYISSQKSADNIKEIVKDNMNQYETYFDYNRISYREWGIHELLNYSKGYKVKKVTVFPGMMMNLHQHELRAEYWSVVEGTATITLGTETKDYHKYESVFVPVGTKHRVANKTDKNVVIIEVGIGDSILENDLVKIYGYETGNNEGNYVRSDSSPIVKLDPAFKDNLWGGTKIRDVFGKKCDYDVIGESWELSAHPDGQSRIADGYYKGMLFNDYLTIIGKEALGWKCQAQDRFPVLIKFIDAKQALSIQIHPDDEYALENENEYGKNEMWYVLDAEPGAYLYCGLSRDSSREEIEERIKNNTITEILNRIDVKKGDVVMVKAGTIHAIGAGIFICEIQQNSNCTYRMYDYDRRDKFGNPRELHVAKSLDVVNPVKYVRGNKCNVMLTHNEHYMAKRLVQCKYFEVIKYEVEDEAKIPVDEASFVSVIVVEGEGTIMTDDYDKEMKFKAGESFFISAGKRNIIVNGKSTCIVTHV
;
A
#
# COMPACT_ATOMS: atom_id res chain seq x y z
N MET A 1 12.30 5.74 0.56
CA MET A 1 12.30 4.65 -0.45
C MET A 1 11.19 3.69 -0.09
N LYS A 2 10.75 2.83 -1.01
CA LYS A 2 9.87 1.71 -0.69
C LYS A 2 10.69 0.47 -0.41
N CYS A 3 10.32 -0.32 0.59
CA CYS A 3 10.95 -1.62 0.85
C CYS A 3 10.01 -2.73 0.41
N VAL A 4 10.39 -3.56 -0.56
CA VAL A 4 9.66 -4.80 -0.86
C VAL A 4 10.35 -5.94 -0.11
N ILE A 5 9.61 -6.56 0.80
CA ILE A 5 10.10 -7.70 1.58
C ILE A 5 9.51 -8.99 0.99
N LEU A 6 10.38 -9.93 0.62
CA LEU A 6 9.99 -11.25 0.12
C LEU A 6 9.86 -12.23 1.29
N ALA A 7 8.65 -12.76 1.50
CA ALA A 7 8.29 -13.61 2.64
C ALA A 7 7.55 -14.90 2.22
N GLY A 8 8.02 -15.56 1.15
CA GLY A 8 7.32 -16.67 0.49
C GLY A 8 7.76 -18.10 0.85
N GLY A 9 8.86 -18.30 1.57
CA GLY A 9 9.36 -19.65 1.88
C GLY A 9 8.42 -20.46 2.78
N SER A 10 8.27 -21.77 2.55
CA SER A 10 7.51 -22.70 3.42
C SER A 10 8.26 -23.01 4.73
N GLY A 11 9.60 -22.90 4.70
CA GLY A 11 10.45 -23.01 5.88
C GLY A 11 10.73 -24.43 6.35
N ASP A 12 10.47 -25.48 5.56
CA ASP A 12 10.53 -26.88 6.01
C ASP A 12 11.94 -27.35 6.46
N SER A 13 12.99 -26.57 6.17
CA SER A 13 14.37 -26.90 6.53
C SER A 13 14.74 -26.65 7.99
N LEU A 14 13.92 -25.88 8.73
CA LEU A 14 14.17 -25.56 10.13
C LEU A 14 13.24 -26.31 11.09
N TRP A 15 12.59 -27.39 10.64
CA TRP A 15 11.79 -28.21 11.54
C TRP A 15 12.66 -28.74 12.69
N PRO A 16 12.22 -28.71 13.96
CA PRO A 16 10.89 -28.43 14.48
C PRO A 16 10.72 -26.98 14.97
N LEU A 17 11.53 -26.02 14.55
CA LEU A 17 11.30 -24.61 14.86
C LEU A 17 10.27 -23.98 13.91
N SER A 18 10.29 -24.39 12.65
CA SER A 18 9.33 -23.98 11.61
C SER A 18 8.27 -25.06 11.37
N ARG A 19 7.15 -24.64 10.78
CA ARG A 19 6.07 -25.50 10.30
C ARG A 19 5.57 -24.96 8.96
N LYS A 20 4.90 -25.77 8.15
CA LYS A 20 4.31 -25.29 6.89
C LYS A 20 3.37 -24.10 7.07
N ASN A 21 2.57 -24.08 8.15
CA ASN A 21 1.69 -22.96 8.51
C ASN A 21 2.34 -21.96 9.47
N TYR A 22 3.62 -22.14 9.81
CA TYR A 22 4.43 -21.16 10.53
C TYR A 22 5.88 -21.15 10.01
N PRO A 23 6.11 -20.59 8.81
CA PRO A 23 7.41 -20.58 8.14
C PRO A 23 8.55 -19.90 8.91
N LYS A 24 9.78 -20.16 8.43
CA LYS A 24 11.04 -19.69 9.05
C LYS A 24 11.11 -18.19 9.30
N GLN A 25 10.66 -17.37 8.34
CA GLN A 25 10.67 -15.91 8.43
C GLN A 25 9.87 -15.35 9.62
N PHE A 26 8.93 -16.14 10.16
CA PHE A 26 8.08 -15.74 11.29
C PHE A 26 8.59 -16.27 12.63
N MET A 27 9.60 -17.13 12.65
CA MET A 27 10.19 -17.63 13.89
C MET A 27 10.89 -16.52 14.66
N ASN A 28 10.78 -16.55 15.99
CA ASN A 28 11.54 -15.67 16.86
C ASN A 28 13.03 -15.98 16.72
N PHE A 29 13.83 -14.94 16.50
CA PHE A 29 15.25 -15.04 16.22
C PHE A 29 16.07 -14.26 17.27
N LYS A 30 16.05 -12.92 17.22
CA LYS A 30 16.84 -12.04 18.10
C LYS A 30 15.92 -11.18 18.97
N GLU A 31 16.21 -11.07 20.27
CA GLU A 31 15.49 -10.19 21.22
C GLU A 31 13.95 -10.35 21.21
N GLY A 32 13.44 -11.55 20.91
CA GLY A 32 12.01 -11.81 20.83
C GLY A 32 11.31 -11.28 19.56
N ARG A 33 12.06 -10.74 18.59
CA ARG A 33 11.57 -10.37 17.25
C ARG A 33 11.80 -11.53 16.27
N SER A 34 10.93 -11.63 15.26
CA SER A 34 11.09 -12.57 14.16
C SER A 34 12.10 -12.11 13.11
N LEU A 35 12.57 -13.00 12.23
CA LEU A 35 13.44 -12.62 11.10
C LEU A 35 12.78 -11.54 10.20
N LEU A 36 11.47 -11.65 9.96
CA LEU A 36 10.71 -10.60 9.28
C LEU A 36 10.76 -9.28 10.04
N GLN A 37 10.53 -9.30 11.37
CA GLN A 37 10.55 -8.08 12.18
C GLN A 37 11.95 -7.45 12.24
N GLU A 38 13.00 -8.25 12.35
CA GLU A 38 14.39 -7.78 12.24
C GLU A 38 14.65 -7.10 10.89
N THR A 39 14.18 -7.70 9.80
CA THR A 39 14.30 -7.14 8.46
C THR A 39 13.57 -5.79 8.34
N VAL A 40 12.40 -5.66 8.95
CA VAL A 40 11.66 -4.39 9.02
C VAL A 40 12.45 -3.34 9.81
N VAL A 41 12.85 -3.64 11.04
CA VAL A 41 13.59 -2.72 11.92
C VAL A 41 14.86 -2.20 11.23
N ARG A 42 15.63 -3.08 10.62
CA ARG A 42 16.86 -2.75 9.89
C ARG A 42 16.65 -1.73 8.78
N ASN A 43 15.46 -1.75 8.15
CA ASN A 43 15.15 -0.95 6.97
C ASN A 43 14.28 0.29 7.25
N MET A 44 13.74 0.42 8.47
CA MET A 44 12.96 1.60 8.88
C MET A 44 13.68 2.94 8.65
N PRO A 45 15.02 3.06 8.85
CA PRO A 45 15.72 4.33 8.59
C PRO A 45 15.75 4.76 7.12
N TYR A 46 15.56 3.84 6.17
CA TYR A 46 15.76 4.09 4.73
C TYR A 46 14.43 4.13 3.94
N CYS A 47 13.38 3.54 4.52
CA CYS A 47 12.13 3.26 3.83
C CYS A 47 10.93 3.88 4.54
N ASP A 48 10.11 4.60 3.78
CA ASP A 48 8.90 5.28 4.27
C ASP A 48 7.64 4.40 4.21
N GLU A 49 7.74 3.26 3.52
CA GLU A 49 6.69 2.27 3.39
C GLU A 49 7.25 0.88 3.03
N PHE A 50 6.59 -0.16 3.56
CA PHE A 50 6.94 -1.56 3.37
C PHE A 50 5.87 -2.28 2.54
N ILE A 51 6.28 -3.07 1.56
CA ILE A 51 5.41 -3.93 0.74
C ILE A 51 5.84 -5.36 1.00
N ILE A 52 5.07 -6.08 1.79
CA ILE A 52 5.41 -7.46 2.16
C ILE A 52 4.71 -8.40 1.20
N VAL A 53 5.48 -9.14 0.41
CA VAL A 53 5.00 -10.13 -0.56
C VAL A 53 5.07 -11.51 0.09
N THR A 54 3.93 -12.16 0.23
CA THR A 54 3.81 -13.44 0.95
C THR A 54 2.71 -14.29 0.37
N ASN A 55 2.72 -15.60 0.67
CA ASN A 55 1.57 -16.44 0.40
C ASN A 55 0.34 -15.98 1.21
N GLU A 56 -0.85 -16.08 0.62
CA GLU A 56 -2.12 -15.73 1.26
C GLU A 56 -2.34 -16.44 2.61
N ALA A 57 -1.90 -17.69 2.75
CA ALA A 57 -2.01 -18.47 3.98
C ALA A 57 -1.33 -17.78 5.18
N TYR A 58 -0.32 -16.95 4.93
CA TYR A 58 0.46 -16.27 5.98
C TYR A 58 -0.04 -14.85 6.29
N LYS A 59 -1.12 -14.38 5.63
CA LYS A 59 -1.73 -13.04 5.83
C LYS A 59 -1.87 -12.67 7.31
N ASN A 60 -2.40 -13.59 8.12
CA ASN A 60 -2.69 -13.31 9.53
C ASN A 60 -1.42 -13.26 10.38
N ILE A 61 -0.42 -14.09 10.06
CA ILE A 61 0.87 -14.10 10.76
C ILE A 61 1.58 -12.78 10.52
N VAL A 62 1.69 -12.36 9.25
CA VAL A 62 2.30 -11.07 8.90
C VAL A 62 1.55 -9.93 9.61
N ASN A 63 0.22 -9.85 9.48
CA ASN A 63 -0.53 -8.78 10.15
C ASN A 63 -0.33 -8.79 11.66
N GLY A 64 -0.31 -9.95 12.31
CA GLY A 64 -0.06 -10.07 13.74
C GLY A 64 1.33 -9.58 14.13
N GLN A 65 2.38 -9.98 13.41
CA GLN A 65 3.75 -9.55 13.70
C GLN A 65 3.98 -8.07 13.40
N MET A 66 3.32 -7.54 12.36
CA MET A 66 3.43 -6.12 12.02
C MET A 66 2.72 -5.20 13.03
N LYS A 67 1.80 -5.72 13.87
CA LYS A 67 1.20 -4.93 14.97
C LYS A 67 2.21 -4.48 16.03
N ALA A 68 3.39 -5.11 16.10
CA ALA A 68 4.46 -4.66 16.98
C ALA A 68 4.99 -3.25 16.60
N PHE A 69 4.78 -2.82 15.36
CA PHE A 69 5.23 -1.52 14.86
C PHE A 69 4.07 -0.52 14.81
N GLN A 70 4.08 0.44 15.75
CA GLN A 70 3.12 1.55 15.72
C GLN A 70 3.46 2.54 14.59
N SER A 71 2.46 3.03 13.88
CA SER A 71 2.59 4.06 12.82
C SER A 71 3.43 3.67 11.59
N LEU A 72 3.85 2.41 11.47
CA LEU A 72 4.57 1.93 10.28
C LEU A 72 3.61 1.76 9.10
N ARG A 73 3.93 2.36 7.96
CA ARG A 73 3.17 2.16 6.72
C ARG A 73 3.59 0.86 6.06
N TYR A 74 2.66 -0.07 5.92
CA TYR A 74 2.90 -1.28 5.14
C TYR A 74 1.67 -1.74 4.35
N ARG A 75 1.93 -2.38 3.21
CA ARG A 75 0.97 -3.08 2.36
C ARG A 75 1.35 -4.56 2.27
N LEU A 76 0.34 -5.40 2.06
CA LEU A 76 0.51 -6.83 1.81
C LEU A 76 0.19 -7.13 0.35
N ILE A 77 1.04 -7.92 -0.28
CA ILE A 77 0.76 -8.60 -1.53
C ILE A 77 0.65 -10.08 -1.22
N LEU A 78 -0.56 -10.60 -1.40
CA LEU A 78 -0.92 -11.97 -1.07
C LEU A 78 -0.96 -12.80 -2.36
N GLU A 79 0.00 -13.69 -2.51
CA GLU A 79 0.08 -14.66 -3.59
C GLU A 79 -0.78 -15.88 -3.25
N GLY A 80 -1.76 -16.22 -4.10
CA GLY A 80 -2.51 -17.47 -3.97
C GLY A 80 -1.63 -18.70 -4.20
N THR A 81 -0.66 -18.59 -5.11
CA THR A 81 0.33 -19.64 -5.38
C THR A 81 1.70 -18.99 -5.59
N ALA A 82 2.75 -19.56 -5.01
CA ALA A 82 4.11 -19.04 -5.14
C ALA A 82 4.62 -19.19 -6.59
N LYS A 83 5.19 -18.12 -7.14
CA LYS A 83 5.79 -18.09 -8.50
C LYS A 83 7.27 -17.66 -8.50
N GLY A 84 7.95 -17.76 -7.36
CA GLY A 84 9.36 -17.38 -7.23
C GLY A 84 9.54 -15.87 -7.04
N THR A 85 10.81 -15.44 -6.92
CA THR A 85 11.14 -14.06 -6.53
C THR A 85 10.87 -13.04 -7.63
N ALA A 86 10.94 -13.45 -8.91
CA ALA A 86 10.71 -12.53 -10.03
C ALA A 86 9.28 -11.95 -10.01
N ALA A 87 8.27 -12.81 -9.99
CA ALA A 87 6.87 -12.39 -9.94
C ALA A 87 6.60 -11.53 -8.70
N ALA A 88 7.10 -11.94 -7.53
CA ALA A 88 6.93 -11.22 -6.28
C ALA A 88 7.52 -9.79 -6.33
N ILE A 89 8.76 -9.66 -6.83
CA ILE A 89 9.43 -8.36 -6.98
C ILE A 89 8.68 -7.46 -7.96
N ILE A 90 8.23 -8.00 -9.10
CA ILE A 90 7.55 -7.21 -10.13
C ILE A 90 6.17 -6.77 -9.66
N LEU A 91 5.37 -7.67 -9.07
CA LEU A 91 4.09 -7.31 -8.48
C LEU A 91 4.28 -6.26 -7.37
N GLY A 92 5.27 -6.42 -6.49
CA GLY A 92 5.63 -5.44 -5.46
C GLY A 92 6.00 -4.07 -6.03
N THR A 93 6.90 -4.06 -7.01
CA THR A 93 7.41 -2.85 -7.67
C THR A 93 6.31 -2.10 -8.41
N MET A 94 5.37 -2.81 -9.02
CA MET A 94 4.26 -2.19 -9.76
C MET A 94 3.36 -1.30 -8.89
N PHE A 95 3.37 -1.45 -7.57
CA PHE A 95 2.62 -0.60 -6.64
C PHE A 95 3.41 0.61 -6.09
N ALA A 96 4.66 0.77 -6.51
CA ALA A 96 5.46 1.97 -6.30
C ALA A 96 5.30 2.94 -7.49
N ASN A 97 5.50 4.24 -7.24
CA ASN A 97 5.53 5.22 -8.32
C ASN A 97 6.78 5.00 -9.19
N PRO A 98 6.73 5.20 -10.52
CA PRO A 98 7.87 4.96 -11.41
C PRO A 98 9.15 5.73 -11.05
N THR A 99 9.05 6.85 -10.32
CA THR A 99 10.19 7.66 -9.86
C THR A 99 10.71 7.24 -8.48
N GLU A 100 9.97 6.42 -7.74
CA GLU A 100 10.38 5.97 -6.42
C GLU A 100 11.49 4.93 -6.52
N PHE A 101 12.44 5.01 -5.58
CA PHE A 101 13.42 3.97 -5.35
C PHE A 101 12.79 2.84 -4.53
N VAL A 102 13.07 1.61 -4.94
CA VAL A 102 12.62 0.37 -4.33
C VAL A 102 13.84 -0.40 -3.87
N LEU A 103 13.82 -0.81 -2.60
CA LEU A 103 14.76 -1.71 -1.97
C LEU A 103 14.09 -3.10 -1.86
N ILE A 104 14.69 -4.11 -2.46
CA ILE A 104 14.28 -5.52 -2.33
C ILE A 104 15.13 -6.17 -1.25
N VAL A 105 14.47 -6.85 -0.30
CA VAL A 105 15.13 -7.63 0.74
C VAL A 105 14.38 -8.95 0.97
N ASN A 106 15.11 -9.98 1.37
CA ASN A 106 14.52 -11.24 1.81
C ASN A 106 14.26 -11.20 3.32
N SER A 107 13.17 -11.82 3.76
CA SER A 107 12.76 -11.83 5.18
C SER A 107 13.47 -12.88 6.03
N ASP A 108 14.29 -13.73 5.43
CA ASP A 108 14.96 -14.89 6.02
C ASP A 108 16.49 -14.78 6.04
N ASN A 109 17.04 -13.59 5.73
CA ASN A 109 18.47 -13.34 5.85
C ASN A 109 18.84 -12.76 7.23
N PHE A 110 19.89 -13.32 7.81
CA PHE A 110 20.58 -12.69 8.93
C PHE A 110 21.58 -11.68 8.39
N ILE A 111 21.51 -10.45 8.92
CA ILE A 111 22.43 -9.37 8.58
C ILE A 111 22.82 -8.63 9.86
N ASP A 112 24.12 -8.50 10.07
CA ASP A 112 24.72 -7.72 11.15
C ASP A 112 25.91 -6.90 10.65
N GLY A 113 26.25 -5.83 11.37
CA GLY A 113 27.35 -4.92 11.03
C GLY A 113 26.93 -3.54 10.50
N GLU A 114 27.76 -2.53 10.80
CA GLU A 114 27.51 -1.11 10.49
C GLU A 114 27.55 -0.81 8.98
N GLY A 115 28.25 -1.63 8.18
CA GLY A 115 28.40 -1.45 6.74
C GLY A 115 27.09 -1.57 5.94
N TYR A 116 26.03 -2.11 6.54
CA TYR A 116 24.71 -2.21 5.89
C TYR A 116 24.19 -0.83 5.47
N LYS A 117 24.34 0.15 6.36
CA LYS A 117 23.88 1.53 6.12
C LYS A 117 24.55 2.12 4.89
N ASP A 118 25.87 2.02 4.83
CA ASP A 118 26.67 2.61 3.75
C ASP A 118 26.41 1.91 2.42
N ALA A 119 26.19 0.58 2.45
CA ALA A 119 25.81 -0.19 1.28
C ALA A 119 24.46 0.26 0.70
N ILE A 120 23.42 0.42 1.53
CA ILE A 120 22.09 0.85 1.07
C ILE A 120 22.11 2.30 0.54
N ILE A 121 22.84 3.19 1.19
CA ILE A 121 22.98 4.59 0.73
C ILE A 121 23.71 4.63 -0.62
N SER A 122 24.81 3.89 -0.76
CA SER A 122 25.60 3.82 -1.99
C SER A 122 24.80 3.20 -3.14
N ALA A 123 24.06 2.11 -2.87
CA ALA A 123 23.21 1.46 -3.86
C ALA A 123 22.09 2.38 -4.35
N LYS A 124 21.48 3.17 -3.46
CA LYS A 124 20.51 4.20 -3.82
C LYS A 124 21.13 5.28 -4.71
N ASP A 125 22.34 5.72 -4.40
CA ASP A 125 23.03 6.73 -5.20
C ASP A 125 23.33 6.22 -6.61
N MET A 126 23.86 5.00 -6.73
CA MET A 126 24.05 4.33 -8.03
C MET A 126 22.74 4.21 -8.81
N ALA A 127 21.64 3.80 -8.16
CA ALA A 127 20.34 3.66 -8.81
C ALA A 127 19.82 4.98 -9.43
N LYS A 128 20.33 6.16 -9.05
CA LYS A 128 19.96 7.44 -9.67
C LYS A 128 20.31 7.50 -11.16
N SER A 129 21.35 6.79 -11.60
CA SER A 129 21.77 6.74 -13.00
C SER A 129 20.95 5.76 -13.86
N GLY A 130 19.89 5.15 -13.30
CA GLY A 130 19.00 4.25 -14.03
C GLY A 130 19.52 2.82 -14.20
N VAL A 131 20.36 2.37 -13.26
CA VAL A 131 20.86 0.99 -13.14
C VAL A 131 20.16 0.25 -12.02
N ILE A 132 20.25 -1.08 -12.03
CA ILE A 132 19.93 -1.93 -10.87
C ILE A 132 21.22 -2.10 -10.07
N ALA A 133 21.20 -1.69 -8.80
CA ALA A 133 22.28 -1.94 -7.87
C ALA A 133 22.01 -3.24 -7.09
N VAL A 134 22.85 -4.26 -7.25
CA VAL A 134 22.87 -5.48 -6.44
C VAL A 134 23.81 -5.29 -5.25
N ILE A 135 23.45 -5.86 -4.09
CA ILE A 135 24.37 -5.91 -2.95
C ILE A 135 25.14 -7.24 -2.99
N GLY A 136 26.47 -7.15 -3.02
CA GLY A 136 27.36 -8.31 -2.96
C GLY A 136 28.06 -8.40 -1.62
N VAL A 137 28.26 -9.62 -1.11
CA VAL A 137 28.98 -9.88 0.15
C VAL A 137 30.24 -10.68 -0.14
N LYS A 138 31.31 -10.41 0.60
CA LYS A 138 32.56 -11.15 0.49
C LYS A 138 32.34 -12.64 0.81
N PRO A 139 32.74 -13.57 -0.07
CA PRO A 139 32.68 -15.00 0.20
C PRO A 139 33.67 -15.37 1.31
N GLU A 140 33.20 -16.01 2.38
CA GLU A 140 34.07 -16.58 3.42
C GLU A 140 34.46 -18.04 3.10
N TYR A 141 33.63 -18.73 2.32
CA TYR A 141 33.81 -20.10 1.87
C TYR A 141 33.08 -20.33 0.55
N GLN A 142 33.27 -21.50 -0.06
CA GLN A 142 32.49 -21.88 -1.24
C GLN A 142 31.16 -22.48 -0.84
N ALA A 143 30.09 -21.71 -1.03
CA ALA A 143 28.73 -22.14 -0.81
C ALA A 143 28.11 -22.68 -2.11
N LYS A 144 27.60 -23.91 -2.07
CA LYS A 144 26.94 -24.56 -3.22
C LYS A 144 25.52 -24.05 -3.47
N ASN A 145 24.87 -23.58 -2.40
CA ASN A 145 23.48 -23.14 -2.39
C ASN A 145 23.29 -21.65 -2.72
N LEU A 146 24.38 -20.88 -2.90
CA LEU A 146 24.33 -19.43 -3.14
C LEU A 146 24.64 -19.06 -4.59
N GLY A 147 24.12 -17.91 -5.03
CA GLY A 147 24.50 -17.28 -6.28
C GLY A 147 25.77 -16.44 -6.15
N TYR A 148 26.47 -16.22 -7.27
CA TYR A 148 27.73 -15.44 -7.31
C TYR A 148 27.64 -14.29 -8.32
N ILE A 149 28.36 -13.21 -8.02
CA ILE A 149 28.50 -12.01 -8.86
C ILE A 149 29.98 -11.86 -9.19
N LEU A 150 30.35 -11.91 -10.47
CA LEU A 150 31.67 -11.52 -10.94
C LEU A 150 31.66 -10.02 -11.24
N ARG A 151 32.57 -9.28 -10.61
CA ARG A 151 32.66 -7.82 -10.74
C ARG A 151 33.99 -7.35 -11.32
N ASP A 152 33.94 -6.25 -12.05
CA ASP A 152 35.08 -5.39 -12.34
C ASP A 152 34.77 -4.02 -11.73
N ASN A 153 35.46 -3.66 -10.66
CA ASN A 153 35.14 -2.52 -9.82
C ASN A 153 33.66 -2.55 -9.34
N CYS A 154 32.81 -1.68 -9.87
CA CYS A 154 31.38 -1.60 -9.57
C CYS A 154 30.49 -2.20 -10.66
N ASP A 155 31.06 -2.61 -11.80
CA ASP A 155 30.35 -3.23 -12.91
C ASP A 155 30.17 -4.72 -12.68
N VAL A 156 28.95 -5.22 -12.91
CA VAL A 156 28.70 -6.66 -12.88
C VAL A 156 29.01 -7.24 -14.25
N CYS A 157 30.11 -7.99 -14.34
CA CYS A 157 30.51 -8.67 -15.57
C CYS A 157 29.65 -9.92 -15.82
N ARG A 158 29.29 -10.63 -14.74
CA ARG A 158 28.48 -11.85 -14.84
C ARG A 158 27.74 -12.12 -13.52
N LEU A 159 26.47 -12.51 -13.62
CA LEU A 159 25.69 -13.01 -12.50
C LEU A 159 25.40 -14.50 -12.69
N ILE A 160 25.69 -15.30 -11.67
CA ILE A 160 25.57 -16.78 -11.68
C ILE A 160 24.51 -17.16 -10.64
N PRO A 161 23.28 -17.51 -11.07
CA PRO A 161 22.19 -17.82 -10.13
C PRO A 161 22.41 -19.11 -9.32
N HIS A 162 23.05 -20.13 -9.91
CA HIS A 162 23.33 -21.41 -9.26
C HIS A 162 24.65 -21.98 -9.79
N VAL A 163 25.46 -22.58 -8.90
CA VAL A 163 26.75 -23.17 -9.26
C VAL A 163 26.63 -24.69 -9.26
N ASP A 164 26.87 -25.30 -10.43
CA ASP A 164 26.97 -26.76 -10.57
C ASP A 164 28.44 -27.20 -10.38
N PHE A 165 28.75 -27.65 -9.17
CA PHE A 165 30.08 -28.17 -8.84
C PHE A 165 30.33 -29.59 -9.35
N ASP A 166 29.29 -30.34 -9.76
CA ASP A 166 29.45 -31.74 -10.22
C ASP A 166 29.92 -31.80 -11.67
N SER A 167 29.69 -30.74 -12.45
CA SER A 167 30.20 -30.57 -13.81
C SER A 167 31.68 -30.16 -13.89
N CYS A 168 32.29 -29.79 -12.76
CA CYS A 168 33.67 -29.28 -12.70
C CYS A 168 34.65 -30.38 -12.28
N SER A 169 35.66 -30.66 -13.12
CA SER A 169 36.76 -31.56 -12.79
C SER A 169 37.50 -31.09 -11.52
N SER A 170 38.06 -32.04 -10.77
CA SER A 170 38.71 -31.88 -9.45
C SER A 170 39.96 -30.95 -9.40
N GLU A 171 40.22 -30.16 -10.44
CA GLU A 171 41.31 -29.17 -10.52
C GLU A 171 40.80 -27.72 -10.31
N ILE A 172 39.49 -27.51 -10.11
CA ILE A 172 38.78 -26.20 -10.15
C ILE A 172 38.37 -25.72 -8.74
N SER A 173 38.97 -26.22 -7.66
CA SER A 173 38.55 -25.88 -6.28
C SER A 173 38.72 -24.41 -5.88
N ASP A 174 39.24 -23.54 -6.74
CA ASP A 174 39.49 -22.11 -6.47
C ASP A 174 38.62 -21.12 -7.28
N CYS A 175 37.79 -21.57 -8.22
CA CYS A 175 37.23 -20.73 -9.31
C CYS A 175 36.07 -19.76 -8.98
N TYR A 176 35.88 -19.39 -7.72
CA TYR A 176 34.89 -18.37 -7.30
C TYR A 176 35.41 -17.56 -6.11
N SER A 177 36.71 -17.22 -6.13
CA SER A 177 37.36 -16.53 -5.03
C SER A 177 37.11 -15.02 -5.05
N TYR A 178 37.21 -14.39 -3.88
CA TYR A 178 37.10 -12.93 -3.76
C TYR A 178 38.16 -12.20 -4.61
N ASP A 179 39.38 -12.75 -4.64
CA ASP A 179 40.53 -12.16 -5.35
C ASP A 179 40.36 -12.22 -6.88
N GLU A 180 39.57 -13.16 -7.39
CA GLU A 180 39.16 -13.25 -8.80
C GLU A 180 37.99 -12.32 -9.15
N GLY A 181 37.51 -11.53 -8.19
CA GLY A 181 36.41 -10.57 -8.38
C GLY A 181 35.02 -11.13 -8.06
N TYR A 182 34.91 -12.30 -7.41
CA TYR A 182 33.60 -12.84 -7.04
C TYR A 182 33.07 -12.33 -5.69
N LEU A 183 31.76 -12.11 -5.63
CA LEU A 183 30.97 -11.86 -4.42
C LEU A 183 29.81 -12.85 -4.35
N TRP A 184 29.34 -13.16 -3.14
CA TRP A 184 28.03 -13.78 -2.98
C TRP A 184 26.93 -12.79 -3.36
N ASN A 185 25.93 -13.26 -4.10
CA ASN A 185 24.71 -12.50 -4.35
C ASN A 185 23.82 -12.56 -3.09
N SER A 186 23.67 -11.43 -2.41
CA SER A 186 22.86 -11.37 -1.19
C SER A 186 21.35 -11.40 -1.45
N GLY A 187 20.92 -11.33 -2.72
CA GLY A 187 19.52 -11.20 -3.13
C GLY A 187 18.89 -9.82 -2.84
N MET A 188 19.68 -8.85 -2.35
CA MET A 188 19.21 -7.49 -2.10
C MET A 188 19.46 -6.59 -3.30
N LEU A 189 18.44 -5.81 -3.67
CA LEU A 189 18.46 -4.96 -4.87
C LEU A 189 17.99 -3.55 -4.53
N VAL A 190 18.60 -2.53 -5.15
CA VAL A 190 18.10 -1.16 -5.14
C VAL A 190 17.99 -0.64 -6.56
N PHE A 191 16.82 -0.12 -6.91
CA PHE A 191 16.55 0.42 -8.24
C PHE A 191 15.42 1.44 -8.19
N ARG A 192 15.26 2.22 -9.25
CA ARG A 192 14.07 3.02 -9.47
C ARG A 192 12.97 2.13 -10.08
N ALA A 193 11.74 2.23 -9.58
CA ALA A 193 10.65 1.34 -9.98
C ALA A 193 10.42 1.32 -11.50
N GLY A 194 10.43 2.50 -12.15
CA GLY A 194 10.28 2.61 -13.60
C GLY A 194 11.39 1.92 -14.39
N ASP A 195 12.63 1.96 -13.89
CA ASP A 195 13.78 1.35 -14.55
C ASP A 195 13.70 -0.18 -14.51
N MET A 196 13.38 -0.76 -13.35
CA MET A 196 13.14 -2.21 -13.23
C MET A 196 12.01 -2.67 -14.13
N ILE A 197 10.87 -1.96 -14.15
CA ILE A 197 9.73 -2.33 -15.02
C ILE A 197 10.12 -2.26 -16.50
N ASN A 198 10.93 -1.29 -16.90
CA ASN A 198 11.41 -1.20 -18.28
C ASN A 198 12.38 -2.32 -18.65
N ILE A 199 13.29 -2.68 -17.74
CA ILE A 199 14.21 -3.80 -17.93
C ILE A 199 13.42 -5.10 -18.09
N VAL A 200 12.47 -5.38 -17.21
CA VAL A 200 11.64 -6.60 -17.29
C VAL A 200 10.80 -6.60 -18.57
N ARG A 201 10.26 -5.45 -18.98
CA ARG A 201 9.52 -5.34 -20.25
C ARG A 201 10.38 -5.67 -21.47
N LYS A 202 11.69 -5.40 -21.41
CA LYS A 202 12.65 -5.72 -22.48
C LYS A 202 13.10 -7.17 -22.42
N GLU A 203 13.59 -7.62 -21.27
CA GLU A 203 14.22 -8.94 -21.12
C GLU A 203 13.21 -10.08 -20.94
N GLN A 204 12.07 -9.82 -20.28
CA GLN A 204 11.01 -10.81 -20.03
C GLN A 204 9.60 -10.23 -20.30
N PRO A 205 9.22 -10.00 -21.57
CA PRO A 205 7.94 -9.39 -21.93
C PRO A 205 6.72 -10.16 -21.41
N GLU A 206 6.80 -11.49 -21.35
CA GLU A 206 5.72 -12.36 -20.85
C GLU A 206 5.47 -12.14 -19.35
N LEU A 207 6.53 -12.11 -18.53
CA LEU A 207 6.44 -11.81 -17.10
C LEU A 207 5.84 -10.41 -16.88
N TYR A 208 6.31 -9.41 -17.63
CA TYR A 208 5.75 -8.06 -17.55
C TYR A 208 4.26 -8.02 -17.92
N GLY A 209 3.88 -8.63 -19.05
CA GLY A 209 2.51 -8.62 -19.56
C GLY A 209 1.51 -9.30 -18.62
N THR A 210 1.88 -10.45 -18.06
CA THR A 210 1.05 -11.22 -17.12
C THR A 210 0.92 -10.49 -15.78
N CYS A 211 2.01 -9.96 -15.20
CA CYS A 211 1.97 -9.14 -13.98
C CYS A 211 1.15 -7.85 -14.17
N ARG A 212 1.28 -7.17 -15.32
CA ARG A 212 0.49 -5.96 -15.63
C ARG A 212 -1.00 -6.28 -15.72
N THR A 213 -1.35 -7.39 -16.34
CA THR A 213 -2.74 -7.85 -16.45
C THR A 213 -3.30 -8.23 -15.08
N ALA A 214 -2.52 -8.94 -14.27
CA ALA A 214 -2.86 -9.27 -12.90
C ALA A 214 -3.15 -8.00 -12.07
N LYS A 215 -2.27 -6.98 -12.17
CA LYS A 215 -2.46 -5.69 -11.49
C LYS A 215 -3.77 -4.99 -11.88
N ARG A 216 -4.16 -5.00 -13.16
CA ARG A 216 -5.41 -4.38 -13.63
C ARG A 216 -6.68 -5.05 -13.09
N LYS A 217 -6.58 -6.34 -12.72
CA LYS A 217 -7.70 -7.13 -12.21
C LYS A 217 -7.90 -6.99 -10.69
N VAL A 218 -7.00 -6.30 -9.99
CA VAL A 218 -7.07 -6.13 -8.54
C VAL A 218 -7.23 -4.65 -8.17
N PRO A 219 -8.14 -4.31 -7.24
CA PRO A 219 -8.24 -2.94 -6.75
C PRO A 219 -6.98 -2.58 -5.95
N ALA A 220 -6.27 -1.52 -6.38
CA ALA A 220 -5.02 -1.05 -5.76
C ALA A 220 -5.20 -0.34 -4.40
N ILE A 221 -6.40 -0.42 -3.81
CA ILE A 221 -6.93 0.44 -2.73
C ILE A 221 -6.89 -0.30 -1.37
N ARG A 222 -6.52 -1.58 -1.33
CA ARG A 222 -6.52 -2.35 -0.08
C ARG A 222 -5.15 -2.41 0.57
N ARG A 223 -5.11 -2.33 1.90
CA ARG A 223 -3.94 -2.65 2.75
C ARG A 223 -3.38 -4.04 2.44
N ALA A 224 -4.23 -4.95 1.93
CA ALA A 224 -3.83 -6.24 1.41
C ALA A 224 -4.39 -6.46 0.00
N ILE A 225 -3.50 -6.64 -0.96
CA ILE A 225 -3.81 -6.90 -2.37
C ILE A 225 -3.69 -8.41 -2.59
N ARG A 226 -4.80 -9.05 -2.95
CA ARG A 226 -4.84 -10.50 -3.16
C ARG A 226 -4.79 -10.82 -4.65
N PHE A 227 -3.78 -11.60 -5.04
CA PHE A 227 -3.71 -12.25 -6.33
C PHE A 227 -4.15 -13.70 -6.16
N SER A 228 -5.38 -14.02 -6.55
CA SER A 228 -5.92 -15.38 -6.41
C SER A 228 -5.11 -16.38 -7.25
N GLU A 229 -5.22 -17.67 -6.92
CA GLU A 229 -4.57 -18.76 -7.67
C GLU A 229 -4.89 -18.69 -9.17
N ASN A 230 -6.14 -18.34 -9.52
CA ASN A 230 -6.57 -18.16 -10.90
C ASN A 230 -5.85 -17.04 -11.64
N ILE A 231 -5.38 -16.00 -10.95
CA ILE A 231 -4.59 -14.92 -11.52
C ILE A 231 -3.11 -15.32 -11.57
N MET A 232 -2.62 -15.97 -10.51
CA MET A 232 -1.21 -16.37 -10.38
C MET A 232 -0.82 -17.47 -11.36
N LYS A 233 -1.75 -18.36 -11.74
CA LYS A 233 -1.46 -19.51 -12.61
C LYS A 233 -0.79 -19.10 -13.93
N ASP A 234 -1.19 -17.97 -14.50
CA ASP A 234 -0.73 -17.47 -15.80
C ASP A 234 0.62 -16.73 -15.70
N ILE A 235 1.12 -16.44 -14.49
CA ILE A 235 2.39 -15.74 -14.29
C ILE A 235 3.55 -16.74 -14.39
N PRO A 236 4.61 -16.47 -15.18
CA PRO A 236 5.81 -17.29 -15.25
C PRO A 236 6.48 -17.45 -13.88
N GLY A 237 6.92 -18.66 -13.56
CA GLY A 237 7.63 -18.96 -12.31
C GLY A 237 9.14 -18.88 -12.45
N GLY A 238 9.84 -18.28 -11.49
CA GLY A 238 11.31 -18.29 -11.45
C GLY A 238 11.94 -17.22 -10.55
N SER A 239 13.26 -17.29 -10.40
CA SER A 239 14.02 -16.28 -9.66
C SER A 239 14.30 -15.04 -10.53
N ILE A 240 14.40 -13.86 -9.90
CA ILE A 240 14.71 -12.61 -10.62
C ILE A 240 16.09 -12.68 -11.28
N GLU A 241 17.03 -13.38 -10.65
CA GLU A 241 18.37 -13.64 -11.16
C GLU A 241 18.33 -14.38 -12.49
N SER A 242 17.59 -15.50 -12.53
CA SER A 242 17.55 -16.40 -13.67
C SER A 242 16.68 -15.89 -14.83
N LEU A 243 15.66 -15.10 -14.53
CA LEU A 243 14.73 -14.59 -15.53
C LEU A 243 15.16 -13.23 -16.08
N VAL A 244 15.73 -12.35 -15.25
CA VAL A 244 15.95 -10.94 -15.63
C VAL A 244 17.41 -10.53 -15.48
N LEU A 245 18.02 -10.72 -14.30
CA LEU A 245 19.32 -10.09 -14.02
C LEU A 245 20.48 -10.69 -14.80
N LYS A 246 20.44 -11.99 -15.12
CA LYS A 246 21.52 -12.66 -15.87
C LYS A 246 21.75 -12.06 -17.27
N ASP A 247 20.71 -11.49 -17.88
CA ASP A 247 20.70 -10.95 -19.24
C ASP A 247 20.68 -9.39 -19.23
N CYS A 248 20.88 -8.76 -18.06
CA CYS A 248 20.75 -7.32 -17.88
C CYS A 248 22.08 -6.57 -18.02
N ASP A 249 22.18 -5.68 -19.01
CA ASP A 249 23.37 -4.86 -19.26
C ASP A 249 23.53 -3.68 -18.27
N LYS A 250 22.51 -3.38 -17.47
CA LYS A 250 22.45 -2.21 -16.56
C LYS A 250 22.54 -2.61 -15.10
N LEU A 251 23.53 -3.44 -14.77
CA LEU A 251 23.71 -4.00 -13.44
C LEU A 251 25.01 -3.51 -12.83
N LYS A 252 24.92 -2.94 -11.61
CA LYS A 252 26.06 -2.49 -10.81
C LYS A 252 26.04 -3.19 -9.47
N VAL A 253 27.22 -3.40 -8.87
CA VAL A 253 27.34 -4.02 -7.54
C VAL A 253 27.88 -3.04 -6.52
N VAL A 254 27.29 -3.09 -5.32
CA VAL A 254 27.83 -2.48 -4.12
C VAL A 254 28.30 -3.60 -3.21
N GLU A 255 29.59 -3.60 -2.89
CA GLU A 255 30.15 -4.51 -1.90
C GLU A 255 29.77 -4.03 -0.50
N ALA A 256 29.15 -4.90 0.29
CA ALA A 256 28.75 -4.61 1.66
C ALA A 256 29.69 -5.31 2.65
N ASP A 257 30.29 -4.51 3.54
CA ASP A 257 31.06 -5.02 4.68
C ASP A 257 30.10 -5.34 5.83
N ILE A 258 29.46 -6.51 5.72
CA ILE A 258 28.43 -7.00 6.65
C ILE A 258 28.63 -8.49 6.91
N THR A 259 28.23 -8.93 8.11
CA THR A 259 27.99 -10.35 8.35
C THR A 259 26.63 -10.70 7.76
N TRP A 260 26.61 -11.46 6.68
CA TRP A 260 25.38 -11.90 6.00
C TRP A 260 25.32 -13.42 5.97
N LYS A 261 24.16 -13.98 6.30
CA LYS A 261 23.87 -15.42 6.19
C LYS A 261 22.46 -15.64 5.69
N ASP A 262 22.29 -16.58 4.77
CA ASP A 262 20.97 -17.11 4.43
C ASP A 262 20.60 -18.21 5.43
N ILE A 263 19.52 -18.01 6.19
CA ILE A 263 19.13 -18.95 7.26
C ILE A 263 18.34 -20.10 6.63
N ASP A 264 19.04 -21.19 6.34
CA ASP A 264 18.49 -22.32 5.58
C ASP A 264 18.56 -23.63 6.34
N ASN A 265 19.44 -23.77 7.34
CA ASN A 265 19.54 -24.96 8.18
C ASN A 265 19.55 -24.58 9.67
N VAL A 266 19.29 -25.56 10.54
CA VAL A 266 19.25 -25.36 11.99
C VAL A 266 20.60 -24.98 12.60
N CYS A 267 21.72 -25.29 11.94
CA CYS A 267 23.06 -24.94 12.38
C CYS A 267 23.35 -23.43 12.19
N ASP A 268 22.67 -22.76 11.25
CA ASP A 268 22.84 -21.32 11.00
C ASP A 268 22.36 -20.43 12.16
N ILE A 269 21.55 -20.98 13.07
CA ILE A 269 20.90 -20.26 14.17
C ILE A 269 21.81 -20.14 15.41
N GLU A 270 22.82 -21.00 15.55
CA GLU A 270 23.53 -21.24 16.83
C GLU A 270 24.27 -20.03 17.41
N GLN A 271 24.71 -19.08 16.57
CA GLN A 271 25.57 -17.97 17.00
C GLN A 271 24.82 -16.78 17.63
N GLN A 272 23.48 -16.77 17.66
CA GLN A 272 22.70 -15.55 17.91
C GLN A 272 21.61 -15.68 19.00
N HIS A 273 21.45 -16.86 19.61
CA HIS A 273 20.67 -17.04 20.84
C HIS A 273 21.52 -16.72 22.08
N ALA A 274 21.94 -15.47 22.25
CA ALA A 274 22.63 -15.04 23.47
C ALA A 274 22.15 -13.65 23.90
N GLU A 275 21.19 -13.65 24.82
CA GLU A 275 21.10 -12.83 26.04
C GLU A 275 19.63 -12.80 26.52
N GLY A 276 19.34 -13.47 27.63
CA GLY A 276 18.11 -13.24 28.41
C GLY A 276 17.18 -14.42 28.68
N LYS A 277 17.46 -15.65 28.22
CA LYS A 277 16.73 -16.86 28.68
C LYS A 277 17.61 -17.70 29.60
N LEU A 278 17.00 -18.25 30.65
CA LEU A 278 17.54 -19.41 31.36
C LEU A 278 17.56 -20.57 30.36
N ASP A 279 18.68 -20.77 29.68
CA ASP A 279 18.82 -21.88 28.76
C ASP A 279 18.91 -23.15 29.60
N TYR A 280 17.79 -23.87 29.72
CA TYR A 280 17.73 -25.18 30.32
C TYR A 280 18.51 -26.19 29.44
N ILE A 281 19.82 -26.01 29.35
CA ILE A 281 20.75 -26.75 28.51
C ILE A 281 21.98 -27.07 29.36
N ILE A 282 22.36 -28.35 29.42
CA ILE A 282 23.60 -28.82 30.01
C ILE A 282 24.37 -29.56 28.92
N LYS A 283 25.61 -29.13 28.64
CA LYS A 283 26.54 -29.85 27.76
C LYS A 283 27.68 -30.39 28.64
N ASN A 284 27.88 -31.71 28.67
CA ASN A 284 29.01 -32.37 29.33
C ASN A 284 29.85 -33.13 28.30
N ASP A 285 31.15 -32.87 28.23
CA ASP A 285 32.09 -33.53 27.31
C ASP A 285 31.67 -33.52 25.82
N CYS A 286 30.92 -32.52 25.37
CA CYS A 286 30.48 -32.38 23.98
C CYS A 286 31.48 -31.57 23.14
N SER A 287 31.65 -31.94 21.86
CA SER A 287 32.49 -31.21 20.90
C SER A 287 31.72 -30.93 19.61
N ASN A 288 31.66 -29.67 19.17
CA ASN A 288 30.90 -29.27 17.97
C ASN A 288 29.43 -29.75 18.00
N VAL A 289 28.71 -29.44 19.10
CA VAL A 289 27.30 -29.82 19.28
C VAL A 289 26.43 -28.59 19.44
N SER A 290 25.48 -28.43 18.53
CA SER A 290 24.47 -27.38 18.55
C SER A 290 23.24 -27.81 19.33
N VAL A 291 22.79 -27.01 20.30
CA VAL A 291 21.59 -27.30 21.07
C VAL A 291 20.70 -26.07 21.11
N ILE A 292 19.51 -26.18 20.54
CA ILE A 292 18.48 -25.15 20.56
C ILE A 292 17.32 -25.65 21.42
N ASN A 293 17.06 -25.00 22.56
CA ASN A 293 15.95 -25.35 23.43
C ASN A 293 14.90 -24.24 23.46
N ASN A 294 13.84 -24.42 22.68
CA ASN A 294 12.70 -23.49 22.64
C ASN A 294 11.51 -23.97 23.50
N ALA A 295 11.71 -24.94 24.39
CA ALA A 295 10.72 -25.37 25.36
C ALA A 295 10.95 -24.66 26.71
N GLN A 296 9.89 -24.11 27.30
CA GLN A 296 9.95 -23.33 28.54
C GLN A 296 10.09 -24.21 29.80
N ARG A 297 9.72 -25.49 29.72
CA ARG A 297 9.65 -26.40 30.88
C ARG A 297 10.43 -27.71 30.69
N LYS A 298 11.42 -27.75 29.79
CA LYS A 298 12.25 -28.93 29.54
C LYS A 298 13.73 -28.59 29.66
N LEU A 299 14.47 -29.44 30.36
CA LEU A 299 15.94 -29.41 30.42
C LEU A 299 16.52 -30.39 29.39
N VAL A 300 17.44 -29.90 28.56
CA VAL A 300 18.19 -30.72 27.59
C VAL A 300 19.58 -30.98 28.16
N VAL A 301 19.93 -32.26 28.33
CA VAL A 301 21.26 -32.67 28.80
C VAL A 301 21.94 -33.44 27.68
N ALA A 302 22.99 -32.86 27.09
CA ALA A 302 23.84 -33.47 26.08
C ALA A 302 25.15 -33.94 26.75
N ASN A 303 25.51 -35.21 26.57
CA ASN A 303 26.67 -35.81 27.22
C ASN A 303 27.49 -36.63 26.21
N ASP A 304 28.78 -36.33 26.05
CA ASP A 304 29.72 -37.03 25.15
C ASP A 304 29.21 -37.16 23.70
N LEU A 305 28.67 -36.06 23.17
CA LEU A 305 28.19 -35.97 21.78
C LEU A 305 29.17 -35.19 20.91
N ARG A 306 29.25 -35.55 19.62
CA ARG A 306 30.12 -34.89 18.63
C ARG A 306 29.42 -34.64 17.31
N ASP A 307 29.65 -33.48 16.71
CA ASP A 307 29.17 -33.11 15.35
C ASP A 307 27.65 -33.28 15.17
N MET A 308 26.88 -32.93 16.21
CA MET A 308 25.42 -33.08 16.23
C MET A 308 24.69 -31.76 16.39
N VAL A 309 23.43 -31.74 15.96
CA VAL A 309 22.46 -30.69 16.25
C VAL A 309 21.26 -31.31 16.98
N VAL A 310 20.83 -30.66 18.05
CA VAL A 310 19.68 -31.02 18.87
C VAL A 310 18.75 -29.82 18.95
N VAL A 311 17.52 -29.97 18.46
CA VAL A 311 16.51 -28.92 18.48
C VAL A 311 15.30 -29.43 19.24
N ASN A 312 15.00 -28.81 20.38
CA ASN A 312 13.91 -29.19 21.26
C ASN A 312 12.83 -28.09 21.27
N THR A 313 11.59 -28.46 20.94
CA THR A 313 10.39 -27.66 21.15
C THR A 313 9.45 -28.32 22.16
N GLU A 314 8.34 -27.65 22.46
CA GLU A 314 7.36 -28.19 23.42
C GLU A 314 6.73 -29.50 22.94
N ASP A 315 6.54 -29.65 21.64
CA ASP A 315 5.84 -30.75 20.99
C ASP A 315 6.75 -31.78 20.30
N ALA A 316 7.96 -31.38 19.86
CA ALA A 316 8.84 -32.23 19.07
C ALA A 316 10.32 -32.05 19.43
N VAL A 317 11.13 -33.06 19.11
CA VAL A 317 12.59 -33.03 19.24
C VAL A 317 13.19 -33.52 17.93
N TYR A 318 14.19 -32.80 17.43
CA TYR A 318 15.00 -33.20 16.28
C TYR A 318 16.44 -33.35 16.69
N ILE A 319 17.06 -34.44 16.23
CA ILE A 319 18.45 -34.77 16.50
C ILE A 319 19.03 -35.25 15.18
N SER A 320 20.12 -34.63 14.75
CA SER A 320 20.83 -35.02 13.53
C SER A 320 22.32 -34.78 13.65
N SER A 321 23.10 -35.42 12.79
CA SER A 321 24.47 -34.96 12.57
C SER A 321 24.44 -33.64 11.81
N GLN A 322 25.42 -32.75 12.04
CA GLN A 322 25.46 -31.45 11.34
C GLN A 322 25.51 -31.64 9.80
N LYS A 323 26.18 -32.69 9.32
CA LYS A 323 26.30 -33.01 7.88
C LYS A 323 24.99 -33.47 7.22
N SER A 324 24.03 -33.95 8.01
CA SER A 324 22.77 -34.50 7.52
C SER A 324 21.56 -33.64 7.90
N ALA A 325 21.79 -32.44 8.46
CA ALA A 325 20.73 -31.53 8.85
C ALA A 325 19.83 -31.13 7.65
N ASP A 326 20.39 -31.02 6.46
CA ASP A 326 19.67 -30.64 5.23
C ASP A 326 18.63 -31.68 4.77
N ASN A 327 18.77 -32.95 5.19
CA ASN A 327 17.88 -34.04 4.79
C ASN A 327 16.48 -33.97 5.43
N ILE A 328 16.26 -33.03 6.37
CA ILE A 328 14.97 -32.90 7.07
C ILE A 328 13.80 -32.67 6.12
N LYS A 329 14.02 -31.98 4.99
CA LYS A 329 12.98 -31.75 3.98
C LYS A 329 12.41 -33.05 3.43
N GLU A 330 13.28 -34.02 3.14
CA GLU A 330 12.88 -35.34 2.62
C GLU A 330 12.17 -36.15 3.71
N ILE A 331 12.68 -36.12 4.94
CA ILE A 331 12.08 -36.81 6.09
C ILE A 331 10.65 -36.31 6.35
N VAL A 332 10.43 -35.00 6.36
CA VAL A 332 9.09 -34.40 6.53
C VAL A 332 8.16 -34.84 5.41
N LYS A 333 8.63 -34.80 4.16
CA LYS A 333 7.85 -35.19 2.98
C LYS A 333 7.39 -36.65 3.05
N ASP A 334 8.27 -37.57 3.42
CA ASP A 334 7.98 -39.00 3.45
C ASP A 334 7.03 -39.42 4.58
N ASN A 335 6.97 -38.62 5.66
CA ASN A 335 6.19 -38.92 6.86
C ASN A 335 4.93 -38.06 7.02
N MET A 336 4.64 -37.19 6.03
CA MET A 336 3.61 -36.15 6.13
C MET A 336 2.22 -36.68 6.46
N ASN A 337 1.77 -37.74 5.78
CA ASN A 337 0.40 -38.26 5.92
C ASN A 337 0.13 -38.84 7.32
N GLN A 338 1.16 -39.34 8.00
CA GLN A 338 1.02 -39.97 9.32
C GLN A 338 1.10 -38.95 10.46
N TYR A 339 1.93 -37.91 10.29
CA TYR A 339 2.25 -36.95 11.35
C TYR A 339 1.99 -35.49 10.96
N GLU A 340 1.02 -35.25 10.06
CA GLU A 340 0.62 -33.93 9.57
C GLU A 340 0.52 -32.88 10.69
N THR A 341 -0.08 -33.23 11.83
CA THR A 341 -0.21 -32.36 13.00
C THR A 341 1.12 -31.77 13.49
N TYR A 342 2.22 -32.52 13.42
CA TYR A 342 3.56 -32.09 13.87
C TYR A 342 4.36 -31.38 12.77
N PHE A 343 3.99 -31.52 11.50
CA PHE A 343 4.71 -30.90 10.38
C PHE A 343 4.02 -29.62 9.90
N ASP A 344 2.68 -29.62 9.83
CA ASP A 344 1.90 -28.50 9.29
C ASP A 344 1.58 -27.44 10.33
N TYR A 345 1.30 -27.84 11.56
CA TYR A 345 0.72 -26.94 12.55
C TYR A 345 1.71 -26.59 13.67
N ASN A 346 1.83 -25.30 13.93
CA ASN A 346 2.47 -24.81 15.16
C ASN A 346 1.41 -24.74 16.27
N ARG A 347 1.84 -24.81 17.53
CA ARG A 347 0.97 -24.56 18.69
C ARG A 347 0.35 -23.16 18.64
N ILE A 348 1.04 -22.21 18.01
CA ILE A 348 0.59 -20.84 17.80
C ILE A 348 -0.04 -20.72 16.41
N SER A 349 -1.28 -20.24 16.35
CA SER A 349 -1.99 -19.90 15.11
C SER A 349 -2.49 -18.46 15.16
N TYR A 350 -2.27 -17.73 14.06
CA TYR A 350 -2.68 -16.34 13.93
C TYR A 350 -4.04 -16.27 13.24
N ARG A 351 -4.95 -15.49 13.83
CA ARG A 351 -6.30 -15.22 13.34
C ARG A 351 -6.43 -13.71 13.05
N GLU A 352 -7.46 -13.32 12.32
CA GLU A 352 -7.67 -11.91 11.95
C GLU A 352 -7.79 -10.98 13.17
N TRP A 353 -8.38 -11.49 14.25
CA TRP A 353 -8.63 -10.75 15.47
C TRP A 353 -7.57 -10.94 16.57
N GLY A 354 -6.63 -11.89 16.42
CA GLY A 354 -5.82 -12.34 17.55
C GLY A 354 -4.92 -13.55 17.30
N ILE A 355 -4.50 -14.18 18.40
CA ILE A 355 -3.65 -15.38 18.41
C ILE A 355 -4.33 -16.47 19.23
N HIS A 356 -4.27 -17.71 18.74
CA HIS A 356 -4.51 -18.91 19.55
C HIS A 356 -3.20 -19.64 19.81
N GLU A 357 -2.96 -20.02 21.06
CA GLU A 357 -1.86 -20.87 21.47
C GLU A 357 -2.42 -22.13 22.15
N LEU A 358 -2.18 -23.32 21.56
CA LEU A 358 -2.64 -24.59 22.10
C LEU A 358 -1.77 -25.02 23.28
N LEU A 359 -2.28 -24.87 24.51
CA LEU A 359 -1.55 -25.21 25.74
C LEU A 359 -1.61 -26.70 26.09
N ASN A 360 -2.74 -27.34 25.85
CA ASN A 360 -2.90 -28.78 26.05
C ASN A 360 -4.08 -29.33 25.23
N TYR A 361 -3.99 -30.60 24.84
CA TYR A 361 -5.05 -31.30 24.11
C TYR A 361 -5.09 -32.77 24.54
N SER A 362 -6.29 -33.26 24.83
CA SER A 362 -6.59 -34.66 25.12
C SER A 362 -7.99 -35.02 24.60
N LYS A 363 -8.37 -36.30 24.66
CA LYS A 363 -9.64 -36.81 24.12
C LYS A 363 -10.89 -36.18 24.75
N GLY A 364 -10.79 -35.60 25.96
CA GLY A 364 -11.92 -34.99 26.68
C GLY A 364 -11.80 -33.50 27.00
N TYR A 365 -10.67 -32.85 26.68
CA TYR A 365 -10.55 -31.40 26.84
C TYR A 365 -9.50 -30.78 25.89
N LYS A 366 -9.66 -29.48 25.63
CA LYS A 366 -8.69 -28.66 24.89
C LYS A 366 -8.49 -27.33 25.62
N VAL A 367 -7.25 -27.01 25.94
CA VAL A 367 -6.88 -25.75 26.60
C VAL A 367 -6.14 -24.86 25.62
N LYS A 368 -6.65 -23.66 25.40
CA LYS A 368 -6.02 -22.64 24.56
C LYS A 368 -5.77 -21.37 25.36
N LYS A 369 -4.69 -20.69 25.05
CA LYS A 369 -4.50 -19.28 25.37
C LYS A 369 -4.91 -18.46 24.15
N VAL A 370 -5.92 -17.63 24.33
CA VAL A 370 -6.52 -16.77 23.33
C VAL A 370 -6.11 -15.35 23.61
N THR A 371 -5.40 -14.72 22.68
CA THR A 371 -5.03 -13.30 22.77
C THR A 371 -5.84 -12.50 21.76
N VAL A 372 -6.74 -11.63 22.22
CA VAL A 372 -7.54 -10.75 21.36
C VAL A 372 -6.85 -9.39 21.29
N PHE A 373 -6.50 -8.96 20.07
CA PHE A 373 -5.80 -7.69 19.86
C PHE A 373 -6.71 -6.47 20.08
N PRO A 374 -6.15 -5.28 20.38
CA PRO A 374 -6.90 -4.02 20.52
C PRO A 374 -7.85 -3.76 19.35
N GLY A 375 -9.10 -3.39 19.66
CA GLY A 375 -10.14 -3.10 18.67
C GLY A 375 -10.64 -4.29 17.87
N MET A 376 -10.24 -5.52 18.21
CA MET A 376 -10.61 -6.71 17.43
C MET A 376 -11.70 -7.53 18.13
N MET A 377 -12.42 -8.33 17.35
CA MET A 377 -13.46 -9.22 17.87
C MET A 377 -13.55 -10.53 17.09
N MET A 378 -13.99 -11.58 17.77
CA MET A 378 -14.34 -12.85 17.16
C MET A 378 -15.72 -12.76 16.49
N ASN A 379 -15.89 -13.52 15.41
CA ASN A 379 -17.21 -13.75 14.82
C ASN A 379 -18.12 -14.46 15.83
N LEU A 380 -19.42 -14.16 15.75
CA LEU A 380 -20.40 -14.87 16.55
C LEU A 380 -20.47 -16.33 16.10
N HIS A 381 -20.26 -17.24 17.03
CA HIS A 381 -20.24 -18.67 16.77
C HIS A 381 -20.89 -19.43 17.93
N GLN A 382 -21.15 -20.71 17.72
CA GLN A 382 -21.58 -21.65 18.75
C GLN A 382 -20.88 -22.98 18.55
N HIS A 383 -20.80 -23.77 19.61
CA HIS A 383 -20.30 -25.12 19.60
C HIS A 383 -21.43 -26.11 19.88
N GLU A 384 -21.58 -27.12 19.03
CA GLU A 384 -22.68 -28.09 19.16
C GLU A 384 -22.36 -29.26 20.10
N LEU A 385 -21.07 -29.58 20.32
CA LEU A 385 -20.63 -30.80 21.01
C LEU A 385 -19.74 -30.55 22.23
N ARG A 386 -19.46 -29.27 22.56
CA ARG A 386 -18.62 -28.91 23.71
C ARG A 386 -19.12 -27.66 24.42
N ALA A 387 -18.87 -27.62 25.73
CA ALA A 387 -19.00 -26.42 26.53
C ALA A 387 -17.61 -25.77 26.68
N GLU A 388 -17.57 -24.47 26.99
CA GLU A 388 -16.31 -23.76 27.18
C GLU A 388 -16.29 -23.01 28.51
N TYR A 389 -15.09 -22.87 29.06
CA TYR A 389 -14.82 -22.03 30.22
C TYR A 389 -13.74 -21.03 29.86
N TRP A 390 -14.06 -19.75 29.92
CA TRP A 390 -13.15 -18.66 29.57
C TRP A 390 -12.74 -17.93 30.83
N SER A 391 -11.44 -17.81 31.07
CA SER A 391 -10.90 -17.04 32.20
C SER A 391 -10.03 -15.91 31.70
N VAL A 392 -10.35 -14.67 32.07
CA VAL A 392 -9.58 -13.49 31.65
C VAL A 392 -8.33 -13.38 32.51
N VAL A 393 -7.16 -13.54 31.90
CA VAL A 393 -5.85 -13.49 32.57
C VAL A 393 -5.20 -12.13 32.45
N GLU A 394 -5.53 -11.35 31.42
CA GLU A 394 -5.02 -10.00 31.20
C GLU A 394 -6.03 -9.13 30.44
N GLY A 395 -6.12 -7.85 30.80
CA GLY A 395 -6.99 -6.87 30.15
C GLY A 395 -8.46 -6.96 30.54
N THR A 396 -9.32 -6.36 29.71
CA THR A 396 -10.78 -6.38 29.84
C THR A 396 -11.42 -6.91 28.55
N ALA A 397 -12.10 -8.05 28.66
CA ALA A 397 -12.79 -8.72 27.56
C ALA A 397 -14.28 -8.34 27.55
N THR A 398 -14.79 -7.86 26.42
CA THR A 398 -16.25 -7.73 26.22
C THR A 398 -16.78 -9.03 25.65
N ILE A 399 -17.56 -9.79 26.42
CA ILE A 399 -18.06 -11.11 26.02
C ILE A 399 -19.56 -11.04 25.79
N THR A 400 -20.00 -11.51 24.63
CA THR A 400 -21.42 -11.71 24.29
C THR A 400 -21.77 -13.18 24.51
N LEU A 401 -22.83 -13.46 25.28
CA LEU A 401 -23.44 -14.78 25.47
C LEU A 401 -24.94 -14.69 25.15
N GLY A 402 -25.37 -15.38 24.10
CA GLY A 402 -26.74 -15.28 23.59
C GLY A 402 -27.07 -13.84 23.18
N THR A 403 -27.94 -13.19 23.96
CA THR A 403 -28.35 -11.80 23.77
C THR A 403 -27.64 -10.81 24.71
N GLU A 404 -26.95 -11.32 25.74
CA GLU A 404 -26.31 -10.48 26.75
C GLU A 404 -24.86 -10.17 26.37
N THR A 405 -24.42 -8.94 26.59
CA THR A 405 -23.02 -8.53 26.41
C THR A 405 -22.54 -7.82 27.66
N LYS A 406 -21.43 -8.27 28.22
CA LYS A 406 -20.86 -7.73 29.47
C LYS A 406 -19.33 -7.69 29.37
N ASP A 407 -18.72 -6.74 30.08
CA ASP A 407 -17.28 -6.66 30.24
C ASP A 407 -16.80 -7.54 31.41
N TYR A 408 -15.75 -8.30 31.17
CA TYR A 408 -15.07 -9.20 32.10
C TYR A 408 -13.61 -8.76 32.25
N HIS A 409 -13.20 -8.53 33.50
CA HIS A 409 -11.89 -8.03 33.87
C HIS A 409 -10.96 -9.17 34.23
N LYS A 410 -9.67 -8.84 34.38
CA LYS A 410 -8.66 -9.76 34.91
C LYS A 410 -9.16 -10.52 36.14
N TYR A 411 -8.97 -11.84 36.14
CA TYR A 411 -9.40 -12.81 37.14
C TYR A 411 -10.89 -13.17 37.15
N GLU A 412 -11.70 -12.58 36.26
CA GLU A 412 -13.08 -13.01 36.07
C GLU A 412 -13.17 -14.17 35.05
N SER A 413 -14.17 -15.01 35.23
CA SER A 413 -14.41 -16.17 34.39
C SER A 413 -15.86 -16.25 33.94
N VAL A 414 -16.08 -16.90 32.80
CA VAL A 414 -17.40 -17.12 32.23
C VAL A 414 -17.53 -18.54 31.70
N PHE A 415 -18.68 -19.15 31.96
CA PHE A 415 -19.05 -20.45 31.41
C PHE A 415 -19.92 -20.27 30.18
N VAL A 416 -19.60 -20.99 29.12
CA VAL A 416 -20.30 -20.99 27.84
C VAL A 416 -20.96 -22.36 27.66
N PRO A 417 -22.28 -22.47 27.85
CA PRO A 417 -22.99 -23.73 27.68
C PRO A 417 -23.00 -24.19 26.21
N VAL A 418 -23.10 -25.51 26.01
CA VAL A 418 -23.24 -26.12 24.68
C VAL A 418 -24.41 -25.48 23.91
N GLY A 419 -24.22 -25.19 22.63
CA GLY A 419 -25.22 -24.57 21.76
C GLY A 419 -25.46 -23.08 21.99
N THR A 420 -24.79 -22.45 22.97
CA THR A 420 -24.92 -21.01 23.22
C THR A 420 -24.13 -20.22 22.19
N LYS A 421 -24.75 -19.20 21.59
CA LYS A 421 -24.06 -18.25 20.70
C LYS A 421 -23.15 -17.34 21.52
N HIS A 422 -21.89 -17.22 21.14
CA HIS A 422 -20.92 -16.44 21.91
C HIS A 422 -19.83 -15.82 21.04
N ARG A 423 -19.22 -14.76 21.57
CA ARG A 423 -18.02 -14.09 21.02
C ARG A 423 -17.31 -13.27 22.09
N VAL A 424 -16.02 -13.01 21.89
CA VAL A 424 -15.26 -11.99 22.62
C VAL A 424 -14.86 -10.85 21.69
N ALA A 425 -14.92 -9.63 22.22
CA ALA A 425 -14.36 -8.41 21.65
C ALA A 425 -13.39 -7.77 22.64
N ASN A 426 -12.35 -7.12 22.11
CA ASN A 426 -11.45 -6.28 22.86
C ASN A 426 -11.67 -4.82 22.45
N LYS A 427 -12.38 -4.07 23.29
CA LYS A 427 -12.67 -2.64 23.09
C LYS A 427 -11.59 -1.71 23.64
N THR A 428 -10.50 -2.27 24.16
CA THR A 428 -9.41 -1.51 24.79
C THR A 428 -8.24 -1.27 23.81
N ASP A 429 -7.24 -0.53 24.27
CA ASP A 429 -6.01 -0.20 23.55
C ASP A 429 -4.85 -1.18 23.80
N LYS A 430 -5.06 -2.19 24.65
CA LYS A 430 -4.07 -3.22 25.01
C LYS A 430 -4.60 -4.62 24.70
N ASN A 431 -3.70 -5.60 24.59
CA ASN A 431 -4.10 -6.99 24.38
C ASN A 431 -4.94 -7.51 25.55
N VAL A 432 -5.89 -8.37 25.22
CA VAL A 432 -6.67 -9.14 26.20
C VAL A 432 -6.27 -10.60 26.07
N VAL A 433 -5.99 -11.26 27.19
CA VAL A 433 -5.59 -12.67 27.21
C VAL A 433 -6.63 -13.47 27.98
N ILE A 434 -7.15 -14.51 27.35
CA ILE A 434 -8.15 -15.43 27.88
C ILE A 434 -7.60 -16.85 27.83
N ILE A 435 -7.80 -17.62 28.90
CA ILE A 435 -7.61 -19.07 28.86
C ILE A 435 -8.97 -19.70 28.57
N GLU A 436 -9.08 -20.33 27.41
CA GLU A 436 -10.24 -21.08 26.95
C GLU A 436 -10.03 -22.56 27.24
N VAL A 437 -10.95 -23.15 28.01
CA VAL A 437 -10.99 -24.59 28.30
C VAL A 437 -12.27 -25.14 27.66
N GLY A 438 -12.12 -25.88 26.57
CA GLY A 438 -13.22 -26.63 25.94
C GLY A 438 -13.32 -28.04 26.52
N ILE A 439 -14.53 -28.47 26.89
CA ILE A 439 -14.82 -29.79 27.48
C ILE A 439 -15.97 -30.43 26.70
N GLY A 440 -15.78 -31.66 26.21
CA GLY A 440 -16.80 -32.40 25.44
C GLY A 440 -16.28 -33.71 24.84
N ASP A 441 -17.17 -34.54 24.31
CA ASP A 441 -16.87 -35.88 23.78
C ASP A 441 -16.20 -35.85 22.38
N SER A 442 -16.38 -34.76 21.64
CA SER A 442 -15.73 -34.49 20.34
C SER A 442 -15.25 -33.03 20.30
N ILE A 443 -13.93 -32.82 20.21
CA ILE A 443 -13.28 -31.50 20.35
C ILE A 443 -12.55 -31.08 19.06
N LEU A 444 -13.00 -31.62 17.93
CA LEU A 444 -12.53 -31.23 16.60
C LEU A 444 -13.19 -29.91 16.20
N GLU A 445 -12.50 -29.06 15.42
CA GLU A 445 -13.06 -27.77 14.97
C GLU A 445 -14.31 -27.90 14.08
N ASN A 446 -14.67 -29.12 13.67
CA ASN A 446 -15.85 -29.42 12.86
C ASN A 446 -17.19 -29.15 13.61
N ASP A 447 -17.17 -28.98 14.93
CA ASP A 447 -18.35 -28.67 15.74
C ASP A 447 -18.68 -27.16 15.83
N LEU A 448 -17.83 -26.31 15.23
CA LEU A 448 -17.98 -24.86 15.23
C LEU A 448 -18.94 -24.41 14.13
N VAL A 449 -20.06 -23.80 14.51
CA VAL A 449 -21.01 -23.20 13.57
C VAL A 449 -20.84 -21.69 13.57
N LYS A 450 -20.36 -21.12 12.46
CA LYS A 450 -20.29 -19.67 12.24
C LYS A 450 -21.67 -19.13 11.89
N ILE A 451 -22.10 -18.08 12.58
CA ILE A 451 -23.41 -17.46 12.35
C ILE A 451 -23.20 -16.17 11.58
N TYR A 452 -23.55 -16.17 10.29
CA TYR A 452 -23.59 -14.96 9.48
C TYR A 452 -24.95 -14.28 9.67
N GLY A 453 -24.99 -13.18 10.40
CA GLY A 453 -26.20 -12.38 10.59
C GLY A 453 -26.39 -11.38 9.45
N TYR A 454 -27.64 -11.21 8.99
CA TYR A 454 -28.06 -10.22 7.99
C TYR A 454 -28.04 -8.76 8.49
N GLU A 455 -27.67 -8.50 9.75
CA GLU A 455 -27.60 -7.16 10.35
C GLU A 455 -26.21 -6.51 10.30
N THR A 456 -25.24 -7.10 9.60
CA THR A 456 -23.96 -6.45 9.29
C THR A 456 -23.80 -6.32 7.78
N GLY A 457 -24.34 -5.23 7.22
CA GLY A 457 -24.10 -4.82 5.83
C GLY A 457 -22.64 -4.49 5.51
N ASN A 458 -21.76 -4.45 6.53
CA ASN A 458 -20.32 -4.36 6.37
C ASN A 458 -19.66 -5.70 6.73
N ASN A 459 -19.56 -6.58 5.74
CA ASN A 459 -18.81 -7.83 5.83
C ASN A 459 -17.28 -7.63 5.68
N GLU A 460 -16.76 -6.45 6.05
CA GLU A 460 -15.34 -6.23 6.33
C GLU A 460 -15.17 -5.97 7.83
N GLY A 461 -15.27 -7.06 8.60
CA GLY A 461 -15.07 -7.04 10.04
C GLY A 461 -13.63 -6.70 10.39
N ASN A 462 -13.42 -5.47 10.86
CA ASN A 462 -12.42 -5.07 11.86
C ASN A 462 -12.91 -3.73 12.42
N TYR A 463 -13.14 -3.65 13.73
CA TYR A 463 -13.53 -2.39 14.37
C TYR A 463 -12.30 -1.47 14.43
N VAL A 464 -12.02 -0.79 13.31
CA VAL A 464 -11.21 0.43 13.33
C VAL A 464 -12.09 1.46 14.02
N ARG A 465 -11.68 1.90 15.22
CA ARG A 465 -12.30 3.02 15.92
C ARG A 465 -12.57 4.13 14.89
N SER A 466 -13.85 4.41 14.62
CA SER A 466 -14.23 5.55 13.80
C SER A 466 -13.90 6.80 14.63
N ASP A 467 -12.82 7.49 14.28
CA ASP A 467 -12.71 8.89 14.67
C ASP A 467 -13.81 9.59 13.87
N SER A 468 -14.94 9.87 14.51
CA SER A 468 -16.13 10.47 13.89
C SER A 468 -15.92 11.96 13.62
N SER A 469 -14.75 12.34 13.11
CA SER A 469 -14.41 13.72 12.80
C SER A 469 -15.21 14.14 11.56
N PRO A 470 -16.18 15.07 11.69
CA PRO A 470 -17.00 15.47 10.55
C PRO A 470 -16.22 16.31 9.54
N ILE A 471 -15.06 16.84 9.92
CA ILE A 471 -14.14 17.65 9.12
C ILE A 471 -12.75 17.02 9.10
N VAL A 472 -12.11 16.98 7.94
CA VAL A 472 -10.71 16.58 7.77
C VAL A 472 -10.00 17.51 6.80
N LYS A 473 -8.73 17.82 7.10
CA LYS A 473 -7.84 18.54 6.20
C LYS A 473 -7.16 17.58 5.22
N LEU A 474 -6.94 18.02 3.99
CA LEU A 474 -6.33 17.21 2.94
C LEU A 474 -4.97 17.74 2.49
N ASP A 475 -4.05 16.81 2.26
CA ASP A 475 -2.81 17.03 1.52
C ASP A 475 -3.02 16.57 0.07
N PRO A 476 -2.58 17.35 -0.93
CA PRO A 476 -2.86 17.04 -2.33
C PRO A 476 -1.93 15.97 -2.92
N ALA A 477 -2.32 15.41 -4.06
CA ALA A 477 -1.41 14.68 -4.95
C ALA A 477 -0.85 15.61 -6.03
N PHE A 478 0.47 15.70 -6.16
CA PHE A 478 1.12 16.59 -7.13
C PHE A 478 1.42 15.90 -8.46
N LYS A 479 1.41 16.67 -9.56
CA LYS A 479 1.78 16.26 -10.92
C LYS A 479 2.80 17.22 -11.52
N ASP A 480 3.86 16.67 -12.11
CA ASP A 480 5.02 17.39 -12.65
C ASP A 480 4.96 17.54 -14.18
N ASN A 481 3.78 17.94 -14.69
CA ASN A 481 3.54 18.10 -16.12
C ASN A 481 4.52 19.07 -16.77
N LEU A 482 4.87 18.82 -18.04
CA LEU A 482 5.86 19.58 -18.82
C LEU A 482 5.58 21.09 -18.91
N TRP A 483 4.29 21.46 -18.84
CA TRP A 483 3.82 22.83 -18.94
C TRP A 483 3.73 23.55 -17.60
N GLY A 484 4.02 22.84 -16.50
CA GLY A 484 3.85 23.33 -15.14
C GLY A 484 4.79 24.49 -14.78
N GLY A 485 4.45 25.17 -13.69
CA GLY A 485 5.27 26.23 -13.11
C GLY A 485 5.73 25.89 -11.70
N THR A 486 5.82 26.92 -10.85
CA THR A 486 6.23 26.81 -9.45
C THR A 486 5.27 27.51 -8.49
N LYS A 487 4.20 28.15 -8.97
CA LYS A 487 3.28 28.98 -8.17
C LYS A 487 2.60 28.16 -7.06
N ILE A 488 2.26 26.89 -7.30
CA ILE A 488 1.68 26.00 -6.27
C ILE A 488 2.61 25.90 -5.05
N ARG A 489 3.93 25.84 -5.26
CA ARG A 489 4.94 25.83 -4.19
C ARG A 489 5.20 27.23 -3.66
N ASP A 490 5.45 28.19 -4.54
CA ASP A 490 6.00 29.50 -4.16
C ASP A 490 4.92 30.45 -3.62
N VAL A 491 3.68 30.38 -4.12
CA VAL A 491 2.55 31.23 -3.69
C VAL A 491 1.82 30.60 -2.51
N PHE A 492 1.48 29.31 -2.56
CA PHE A 492 0.74 28.64 -1.47
C PHE A 492 1.65 27.98 -0.42
N GLY A 493 2.96 27.89 -0.67
CA GLY A 493 3.90 27.25 0.25
C GLY A 493 3.64 25.75 0.41
N LYS A 494 3.08 25.09 -0.61
CA LYS A 494 2.83 23.64 -0.59
C LYS A 494 4.14 22.88 -0.72
N LYS A 495 4.36 21.91 0.18
CA LYS A 495 5.58 21.10 0.22
C LYS A 495 5.53 20.03 -0.85
N CYS A 496 6.42 20.14 -1.84
CA CYS A 496 6.53 19.23 -2.95
C CYS A 496 8.00 19.18 -3.41
N ASP A 497 8.47 17.98 -3.77
CA ASP A 497 9.86 17.75 -4.18
C ASP A 497 10.07 17.90 -5.70
N TYR A 498 9.04 18.24 -6.47
CA TYR A 498 9.17 18.46 -7.91
C TYR A 498 9.74 19.84 -8.22
N ASP A 499 10.64 19.90 -9.20
CA ASP A 499 11.18 21.16 -9.73
C ASP A 499 10.09 22.01 -10.40
N VAL A 500 9.16 21.33 -11.07
CA VAL A 500 8.03 21.89 -11.81
C VAL A 500 6.74 21.19 -11.38
N ILE A 501 5.70 21.97 -11.08
CA ILE A 501 4.39 21.47 -10.62
C ILE A 501 3.34 22.02 -11.57
N GLY A 502 2.72 21.12 -12.35
CA GLY A 502 1.60 21.47 -13.22
C GLY A 502 0.29 21.45 -12.46
N GLU A 503 0.05 20.41 -11.66
CA GLU A 503 -1.21 20.22 -10.96
C GLU A 503 -1.00 19.82 -9.50
N SER A 504 -1.92 20.22 -8.63
CA SER A 504 -2.11 19.63 -7.30
C SER A 504 -3.56 19.24 -7.11
N TRP A 505 -3.82 17.97 -6.84
CA TRP A 505 -5.17 17.41 -6.72
C TRP A 505 -5.59 17.51 -5.25
N GLU A 506 -6.35 18.56 -4.95
CA GLU A 506 -6.69 19.05 -3.60
C GLU A 506 -7.81 18.26 -2.92
N LEU A 507 -8.75 17.75 -3.72
CA LEU A 507 -9.79 16.82 -3.31
C LEU A 507 -9.90 15.75 -4.39
N SER A 508 -9.31 14.58 -4.13
CA SER A 508 -9.26 13.50 -5.09
C SER A 508 -9.35 12.14 -4.42
N ALA A 509 -10.33 11.36 -4.88
CA ALA A 509 -10.38 9.92 -4.71
C ALA A 509 -10.06 9.17 -6.02
N HIS A 510 -9.57 9.88 -7.05
CA HIS A 510 -9.25 9.28 -8.34
C HIS A 510 -7.99 8.39 -8.24
N PRO A 511 -7.98 7.17 -8.80
CA PRO A 511 -6.85 6.24 -8.71
C PRO A 511 -5.51 6.82 -9.17
N ASP A 512 -5.53 7.67 -10.19
CA ASP A 512 -4.31 8.29 -10.74
C ASP A 512 -3.64 9.30 -9.81
N GLY A 513 -4.33 9.82 -8.79
CA GLY A 513 -3.79 10.89 -7.95
C GLY A 513 -4.66 11.19 -6.73
N GLN A 514 -4.65 10.32 -5.73
CA GLN A 514 -5.50 10.51 -4.54
C GLN A 514 -4.89 11.50 -3.53
N SER A 515 -5.72 12.39 -3.00
CA SER A 515 -5.36 13.23 -1.85
C SER A 515 -5.17 12.37 -0.60
N ARG A 516 -4.58 12.94 0.45
CA ARG A 516 -4.33 12.26 1.73
C ARG A 516 -4.90 13.06 2.89
N ILE A 517 -5.23 12.40 3.99
CA ILE A 517 -5.60 13.10 5.22
C ILE A 517 -4.34 13.79 5.79
N ALA A 518 -4.40 15.10 6.05
CA ALA A 518 -3.23 15.90 6.44
C ALA A 518 -2.91 15.83 7.94
N ASP A 519 -3.92 15.58 8.79
CA ASP A 519 -3.77 15.54 10.24
C ASP A 519 -4.71 14.54 10.93
N GLY A 520 -4.67 14.50 12.25
CA GLY A 520 -5.53 13.64 13.06
C GLY A 520 -5.17 12.15 12.97
N TYR A 521 -6.12 11.30 13.38
CA TYR A 521 -5.92 9.87 13.51
C TYR A 521 -5.60 9.17 12.18
N TYR A 522 -6.20 9.65 11.09
CA TYR A 522 -6.03 9.09 9.75
C TYR A 522 -4.88 9.74 8.95
N LYS A 523 -4.03 10.55 9.58
CA LYS A 523 -2.95 11.29 8.90
C LYS A 523 -2.12 10.40 7.95
N GLY A 524 -2.04 10.80 6.70
CA GLY A 524 -1.30 10.14 5.63
C GLY A 524 -2.06 9.05 4.87
N MET A 525 -3.24 8.65 5.37
CA MET A 525 -4.16 7.73 4.69
C MET A 525 -4.64 8.35 3.37
N LEU A 526 -4.84 7.52 2.34
CA LEU A 526 -5.43 7.98 1.09
C LEU A 526 -6.90 8.36 1.32
N PHE A 527 -7.35 9.42 0.66
CA PHE A 527 -8.69 9.94 0.84
C PHE A 527 -9.77 8.90 0.49
N ASN A 528 -9.59 8.08 -0.55
CA ASN A 528 -10.56 7.03 -0.88
C ASN A 528 -10.64 5.92 0.18
N ASP A 529 -9.53 5.60 0.85
CA ASP A 529 -9.52 4.64 1.96
C ASP A 529 -10.31 5.21 3.15
N TYR A 530 -10.10 6.50 3.43
CA TYR A 530 -10.86 7.22 4.45
C TYR A 530 -12.37 7.23 4.14
N LEU A 531 -12.77 7.46 2.89
CA LEU A 531 -14.17 7.37 2.45
C LEU A 531 -14.78 5.98 2.70
N THR A 532 -13.99 4.92 2.54
CA THR A 532 -14.43 3.54 2.80
C THR A 532 -14.69 3.29 4.29
N ILE A 533 -13.92 3.95 5.17
CA ILE A 533 -14.07 3.85 6.62
C ILE A 533 -15.30 4.60 7.12
N ILE A 534 -15.51 5.84 6.65
CA ILE A 534 -16.62 6.69 7.12
C ILE A 534 -17.97 6.31 6.50
N GLY A 535 -17.98 5.48 5.46
CA GLY A 535 -19.19 4.99 4.82
C GLY A 535 -19.81 5.95 3.81
N LYS A 536 -20.69 5.43 2.94
CA LYS A 536 -21.37 6.21 1.90
C LYS A 536 -22.34 7.23 2.49
N GLU A 537 -22.84 7.00 3.71
CA GLU A 537 -23.74 7.92 4.41
C GLU A 537 -23.08 9.29 4.63
N ALA A 538 -21.78 9.32 4.89
CA ALA A 538 -21.01 10.54 5.11
C ALA A 538 -20.89 11.43 3.85
N LEU A 539 -21.26 10.93 2.67
CA LEU A 539 -21.26 11.69 1.42
C LEU A 539 -22.60 12.39 1.12
N GLY A 540 -23.67 12.04 1.86
CA GLY A 540 -25.03 12.53 1.61
C GLY A 540 -25.77 11.75 0.52
N TRP A 541 -27.11 11.81 0.55
CA TRP A 541 -27.96 10.93 -0.27
C TRP A 541 -27.78 11.10 -1.78
N LYS A 542 -27.38 12.29 -2.26
CA LYS A 542 -27.13 12.52 -3.70
C LYS A 542 -25.92 11.74 -4.23
N CYS A 543 -24.96 11.43 -3.36
CA CYS A 543 -23.73 10.74 -3.74
C CYS A 543 -23.84 9.22 -3.59
N GLN A 544 -24.84 8.71 -2.86
CA GLN A 544 -24.96 7.27 -2.54
C GLN A 544 -25.17 6.38 -3.77
N ALA A 545 -25.90 6.88 -4.77
CA ALA A 545 -26.18 6.17 -6.02
C ALA A 545 -24.97 6.08 -6.95
N GLN A 546 -23.88 6.80 -6.67
CA GLN A 546 -22.66 6.74 -7.46
C GLN A 546 -21.72 5.64 -6.93
N ASP A 547 -21.05 4.95 -7.85
CA ASP A 547 -20.11 3.89 -7.51
C ASP A 547 -18.77 4.44 -7.04
N ARG A 548 -18.42 5.67 -7.45
CA ARG A 548 -17.18 6.35 -7.11
C ARG A 548 -17.50 7.74 -6.57
N PHE A 549 -16.54 8.33 -5.86
CA PHE A 549 -16.63 9.71 -5.41
C PHE A 549 -16.87 10.66 -6.61
N PRO A 550 -17.76 11.66 -6.52
CA PRO A 550 -18.31 12.38 -7.68
C PRO A 550 -17.40 13.43 -8.32
N VAL A 551 -16.54 14.07 -7.54
CA VAL A 551 -15.81 15.29 -7.96
C VAL A 551 -14.30 15.16 -7.76
N LEU A 552 -13.56 15.92 -8.55
CA LEU A 552 -12.12 16.11 -8.43
C LEU A 552 -11.84 17.61 -8.46
N ILE A 553 -11.08 18.12 -7.48
CA ILE A 553 -10.70 19.53 -7.41
C ILE A 553 -9.19 19.66 -7.46
N LYS A 554 -8.70 20.60 -8.29
CA LYS A 554 -7.27 20.79 -8.55
C LYS A 554 -6.88 22.26 -8.52
N PHE A 555 -5.63 22.53 -8.18
CA PHE A 555 -4.94 23.73 -8.68
C PHE A 555 -4.12 23.37 -9.91
N ILE A 556 -4.10 24.27 -10.89
CA ILE A 556 -3.34 24.13 -12.14
C ILE A 556 -2.50 25.38 -12.35
N ASP A 557 -1.17 25.23 -12.41
CA ASP A 557 -0.21 26.28 -12.74
C ASP A 557 0.32 26.11 -14.16
N ALA A 558 -0.35 26.78 -15.10
CA ALA A 558 -0.04 26.72 -16.52
C ALA A 558 1.04 27.75 -16.88
N LYS A 559 2.31 27.44 -16.60
CA LYS A 559 3.45 28.26 -17.06
C LYS A 559 3.57 28.26 -18.58
N GLN A 560 3.24 27.14 -19.23
CA GLN A 560 3.10 27.03 -20.68
C GLN A 560 1.68 26.59 -21.04
N ALA A 561 1.28 26.80 -22.30
CA ALA A 561 -0.04 26.41 -22.78
C ALA A 561 -0.25 24.89 -22.68
N LEU A 562 -1.40 24.46 -22.18
CA LEU A 562 -1.80 23.05 -22.17
C LEU A 562 -2.24 22.61 -23.56
N SER A 563 -2.30 21.30 -23.79
CA SER A 563 -2.76 20.76 -25.07
C SER A 563 -4.19 21.20 -25.39
N ILE A 564 -4.49 21.36 -26.68
CA ILE A 564 -5.87 21.45 -27.16
C ILE A 564 -6.52 20.09 -26.99
N GLN A 565 -7.63 20.05 -26.26
CA GLN A 565 -8.25 18.81 -25.82
C GLN A 565 -9.76 18.91 -25.74
N ILE A 566 -10.39 17.75 -25.58
CA ILE A 566 -11.82 17.58 -25.42
C ILE A 566 -12.10 16.43 -24.44
N HIS A 567 -13.25 16.51 -23.79
CA HIS A 567 -13.69 15.54 -22.78
C HIS A 567 -15.02 14.89 -23.19
N PRO A 568 -15.18 13.58 -23.02
CA PRO A 568 -16.45 12.90 -23.25
C PRO A 568 -17.48 13.19 -22.14
N ASP A 569 -18.75 12.92 -22.44
CA ASP A 569 -19.82 12.85 -21.45
C ASP A 569 -19.86 11.47 -20.76
N ASP A 570 -20.78 11.29 -19.81
CA ASP A 570 -20.85 10.05 -19.02
C ASP A 570 -21.18 8.82 -19.88
N GLU A 571 -22.03 8.98 -20.90
CA GLU A 571 -22.46 7.86 -21.76
C GLU A 571 -21.28 7.33 -22.57
N TYR A 572 -20.58 8.21 -23.29
CA TYR A 572 -19.43 7.80 -24.09
C TYR A 572 -18.27 7.30 -23.21
N ALA A 573 -17.98 7.98 -22.09
CA ALA A 573 -16.88 7.62 -21.22
C ALA A 573 -17.08 6.25 -20.53
N LEU A 574 -18.30 5.93 -20.11
CA LEU A 574 -18.59 4.64 -19.48
C LEU A 574 -18.46 3.49 -20.48
N GLU A 575 -18.91 3.69 -21.72
CA GLU A 575 -18.83 2.68 -22.78
C GLU A 575 -17.38 2.45 -23.25
N ASN A 576 -16.59 3.52 -23.42
CA ASN A 576 -15.29 3.45 -24.10
C ASN A 576 -14.08 3.43 -23.15
N GLU A 577 -14.21 3.97 -21.94
CA GLU A 577 -13.10 4.16 -21.01
C GLU A 577 -13.34 3.53 -19.63
N ASN A 578 -14.58 3.10 -19.33
CA ASN A 578 -15.00 2.64 -18.00
C ASN A 578 -14.73 3.72 -16.91
N GLU A 579 -14.93 4.98 -17.28
CA GLU A 579 -14.83 6.17 -16.42
C GLU A 579 -16.08 7.05 -16.58
N TYR A 580 -16.29 7.99 -15.66
CA TYR A 580 -17.32 9.01 -15.83
C TYR A 580 -16.85 10.06 -16.84
N GLY A 581 -17.81 10.82 -17.38
CA GLY A 581 -17.53 11.97 -18.22
C GLY A 581 -16.82 13.06 -17.44
N LYS A 582 -16.41 14.11 -18.15
CA LYS A 582 -15.64 15.21 -17.55
C LYS A 582 -16.19 16.56 -17.96
N ASN A 583 -17.22 17.00 -17.23
CA ASN A 583 -17.59 18.40 -17.14
C ASN A 583 -16.73 19.08 -16.08
N GLU A 584 -16.28 20.29 -16.38
CA GLU A 584 -15.35 21.03 -15.52
C GLU A 584 -15.63 22.53 -15.53
N MET A 585 -15.10 23.21 -14.53
CA MET A 585 -15.10 24.66 -14.43
C MET A 585 -13.73 25.15 -13.99
N TRP A 586 -13.35 26.34 -14.46
CA TRP A 586 -12.11 27.01 -14.09
C TRP A 586 -12.39 28.35 -13.41
N TYR A 587 -11.81 28.52 -12.21
CA TYR A 587 -11.77 29.78 -11.49
C TYR A 587 -10.35 30.33 -11.56
N VAL A 588 -10.19 31.52 -12.17
CA VAL A 588 -8.88 32.12 -12.37
C VAL A 588 -8.37 32.76 -11.09
N LEU A 589 -7.35 32.15 -10.48
CA LEU A 589 -6.69 32.65 -9.26
C LEU A 589 -5.71 33.78 -9.59
N ASP A 590 -5.00 33.65 -10.70
CA ASP A 590 -4.05 34.62 -11.21
C ASP A 590 -3.87 34.46 -12.73
N ALA A 591 -3.58 35.56 -13.42
CA ALA A 591 -3.39 35.58 -14.88
C ALA A 591 -2.39 36.67 -15.27
N GLU A 592 -1.37 36.29 -16.03
CA GLU A 592 -0.40 37.24 -16.59
C GLU A 592 -1.04 38.12 -17.68
N PRO A 593 -0.50 39.33 -17.94
CA PRO A 593 -1.00 40.19 -19.01
C PRO A 593 -1.04 39.48 -20.37
N GLY A 594 -2.22 39.43 -20.99
CA GLY A 594 -2.45 38.78 -22.27
C GLY A 594 -2.74 37.27 -22.19
N ALA A 595 -2.82 36.70 -20.98
CA ALA A 595 -3.21 35.30 -20.79
C ALA A 595 -4.66 35.05 -21.21
N TYR A 596 -4.90 33.86 -21.78
CA TYR A 596 -6.18 33.52 -22.39
C TYR A 596 -6.50 32.03 -22.26
N LEU A 597 -7.79 31.72 -22.39
CA LEU A 597 -8.31 30.35 -22.47
C LEU A 597 -8.89 30.12 -23.86
N TYR A 598 -8.77 28.89 -24.37
CA TYR A 598 -9.61 28.43 -25.46
C TYR A 598 -10.82 27.69 -24.89
N CYS A 599 -12.02 28.06 -25.30
CA CYS A 599 -13.25 27.37 -24.91
C CYS A 599 -14.29 27.40 -26.04
N GLY A 600 -14.43 26.26 -26.69
CA GLY A 600 -15.29 25.99 -27.84
C GLY A 600 -14.82 26.63 -29.14
N LEU A 601 -15.64 26.51 -30.19
CA LEU A 601 -15.35 27.03 -31.53
C LEU A 601 -15.78 28.49 -31.67
N SER A 602 -15.03 29.29 -32.45
CA SER A 602 -15.38 30.70 -32.74
C SER A 602 -16.52 30.85 -33.75
N ARG A 603 -16.77 29.79 -34.54
CA ARG A 603 -17.85 29.64 -35.52
C ARG A 603 -18.24 28.17 -35.66
N ASP A 604 -19.40 27.92 -36.27
CA ASP A 604 -19.78 26.57 -36.67
C ASP A 604 -18.72 26.00 -37.63
N SER A 605 -18.30 24.77 -37.39
CA SER A 605 -17.28 24.07 -38.19
C SER A 605 -17.64 22.58 -38.25
N SER A 606 -17.66 22.00 -39.45
CA SER A 606 -18.02 20.58 -39.60
C SER A 606 -16.96 19.66 -39.00
N ARG A 607 -17.33 18.39 -38.74
CA ARG A 607 -16.38 17.39 -38.20
C ARG A 607 -15.20 17.17 -39.15
N GLU A 608 -15.45 17.21 -40.46
CA GLU A 608 -14.45 17.05 -41.52
C GLU A 608 -13.46 18.23 -41.52
N GLU A 609 -13.95 19.47 -41.35
CA GLU A 609 -13.06 20.64 -41.23
C GLU A 609 -12.19 20.55 -39.98
N ILE A 610 -12.77 20.13 -38.85
CA ILE A 610 -12.04 19.96 -37.59
C ILE A 610 -10.94 18.89 -37.76
N GLU A 611 -11.25 17.76 -38.38
CA GLU A 611 -10.28 16.70 -38.66
C GLU A 611 -9.13 17.20 -39.55
N GLU A 612 -9.44 17.92 -40.63
CA GLU A 612 -8.43 18.48 -41.54
C GLU A 612 -7.52 19.48 -40.83
N ARG A 613 -8.07 20.35 -39.99
CA ARG A 613 -7.28 21.33 -39.23
C ARG A 613 -6.41 20.71 -38.15
N ILE A 614 -6.83 19.58 -37.56
CA ILE A 614 -5.96 18.79 -36.67
C ILE A 614 -4.78 18.24 -37.45
N LYS A 615 -5.02 17.61 -38.61
CA LYS A 615 -3.97 17.05 -39.48
C LYS A 615 -2.96 18.10 -39.93
N ASN A 616 -3.44 19.32 -40.19
CA ASN A 616 -2.62 20.43 -40.69
C ASN A 616 -2.08 21.35 -39.58
N ASN A 617 -2.27 21.02 -38.30
CA ASN A 617 -1.85 21.84 -37.14
C ASN A 617 -2.43 23.27 -37.11
N THR A 618 -3.62 23.50 -37.69
CA THR A 618 -4.30 24.81 -37.78
C THR A 618 -5.60 24.87 -36.98
N ILE A 619 -5.80 23.94 -36.03
CA ILE A 619 -7.03 23.87 -35.22
C ILE A 619 -7.26 25.15 -34.38
N THR A 620 -6.20 25.80 -33.92
CA THR A 620 -6.26 27.01 -33.08
C THR A 620 -6.90 28.21 -33.76
N GLU A 621 -6.95 28.25 -35.10
CA GLU A 621 -7.53 29.35 -35.87
C GLU A 621 -9.07 29.41 -35.78
N ILE A 622 -9.71 28.29 -35.44
CA ILE A 622 -11.18 28.20 -35.31
C ILE A 622 -11.63 28.06 -33.86
N LEU A 623 -10.72 28.20 -32.89
CA LEU A 623 -11.07 28.17 -31.47
C LEU A 623 -11.49 29.55 -30.99
N ASN A 624 -12.47 29.57 -30.08
CA ASN A 624 -12.89 30.76 -29.38
C ASN A 624 -11.90 31.08 -28.25
N ARG A 625 -11.16 32.18 -28.41
CA ARG A 625 -10.22 32.71 -27.42
C ARG A 625 -10.95 33.64 -26.45
N ILE A 626 -10.76 33.40 -25.16
CA ILE A 626 -11.30 34.22 -24.07
C ILE A 626 -10.12 34.78 -23.28
N ASP A 627 -9.89 36.09 -23.36
CA ASP A 627 -8.92 36.75 -22.49
C ASP A 627 -9.46 36.75 -21.05
N VAL A 628 -8.58 36.47 -20.08
CA VAL A 628 -8.99 36.26 -18.68
C VAL A 628 -8.20 37.13 -17.71
N LYS A 629 -8.83 37.40 -16.57
CA LYS A 629 -8.22 38.03 -15.39
C LYS A 629 -8.61 37.28 -14.12
N LYS A 630 -7.89 37.58 -13.03
CA LYS A 630 -8.21 37.07 -11.69
C LYS A 630 -9.70 37.26 -11.35
N GLY A 631 -10.33 36.19 -10.88
CA GLY A 631 -11.75 36.13 -10.51
C GLY A 631 -12.69 35.71 -11.65
N ASP A 632 -12.20 35.56 -12.89
CA ASP A 632 -13.02 35.06 -14.00
C ASP A 632 -13.37 33.57 -13.81
N VAL A 633 -14.55 33.21 -14.34
CA VAL A 633 -15.10 31.86 -14.27
C VAL A 633 -15.47 31.40 -15.68
N VAL A 634 -15.04 30.20 -16.04
CA VAL A 634 -15.39 29.53 -17.30
C VAL A 634 -15.90 28.13 -17.00
N MET A 635 -17.09 27.80 -17.52
CA MET A 635 -17.63 26.44 -17.47
C MET A 635 -17.36 25.76 -18.80
N VAL A 636 -16.80 24.55 -18.74
CA VAL A 636 -16.47 23.71 -19.89
C VAL A 636 -17.32 22.46 -19.83
N LYS A 637 -18.28 22.35 -20.75
CA LYS A 637 -19.12 21.15 -20.86
C LYS A 637 -18.39 20.07 -21.63
N ALA A 638 -18.68 18.81 -21.31
CA ALA A 638 -18.28 17.68 -22.15
C ALA A 638 -18.64 17.93 -23.63
N GLY A 639 -17.77 17.50 -24.53
CA GLY A 639 -17.86 17.74 -25.97
C GLY A 639 -17.35 19.11 -26.45
N THR A 640 -16.87 19.98 -25.55
CA THR A 640 -16.31 21.29 -25.91
C THR A 640 -14.81 21.20 -26.14
N ILE A 641 -14.28 21.66 -27.28
CA ILE A 641 -12.83 21.79 -27.50
C ILE A 641 -12.29 22.93 -26.64
N HIS A 642 -11.24 22.73 -25.87
CA HIS A 642 -10.72 23.75 -24.96
C HIS A 642 -9.22 23.56 -24.66
N ALA A 643 -8.62 24.60 -24.09
CA ALA A 643 -7.26 24.57 -23.53
C ALA A 643 -7.01 25.74 -22.59
N ILE A 644 -6.11 25.53 -21.63
CA ILE A 644 -5.58 26.58 -20.76
C ILE A 644 -4.33 27.16 -21.42
N GLY A 645 -4.30 28.46 -21.67
CA GLY A 645 -3.14 29.16 -22.21
C GLY A 645 -2.02 29.32 -21.18
N ALA A 646 -0.87 29.84 -21.62
CA ALA A 646 0.27 30.10 -20.75
C ALA A 646 0.00 31.29 -19.80
N GLY A 647 0.66 31.28 -18.64
CA GLY A 647 0.64 32.35 -17.64
C GLY A 647 -0.61 32.37 -16.76
N ILE A 648 -1.34 31.25 -16.63
CA ILE A 648 -2.60 31.17 -15.87
C ILE A 648 -2.45 30.25 -14.66
N PHE A 649 -2.94 30.70 -13.50
CA PHE A 649 -3.11 29.87 -12.32
C PHE A 649 -4.60 29.75 -11.99
N ILE A 650 -5.12 28.52 -11.91
CA ILE A 650 -6.56 28.28 -11.71
C ILE A 650 -6.85 27.27 -10.60
N CYS A 651 -8.06 27.36 -10.06
CA CYS A 651 -8.74 26.28 -9.35
C CYS A 651 -9.74 25.62 -10.30
N GLU A 652 -9.54 24.35 -10.60
CA GLU A 652 -10.41 23.54 -11.46
C GLU A 652 -11.31 22.65 -10.59
N ILE A 653 -12.62 22.71 -10.83
CA ILE A 653 -13.60 21.79 -10.23
C ILE A 653 -14.19 20.98 -11.37
N GLN A 654 -14.08 19.66 -11.30
CA GLN A 654 -14.51 18.74 -12.35
C GLN A 654 -15.21 17.51 -11.76
N GLN A 655 -15.92 16.77 -12.61
CA GLN A 655 -16.28 15.38 -12.30
C GLN A 655 -15.01 14.56 -12.01
N ASN A 656 -15.14 13.51 -11.20
CA ASN A 656 -14.02 12.62 -10.86
C ASN A 656 -13.64 11.70 -12.04
N SER A 657 -12.95 12.27 -13.03
CA SER A 657 -12.53 11.64 -14.27
C SER A 657 -11.19 12.19 -14.73
N ASN A 658 -10.32 11.34 -15.28
CA ASN A 658 -9.07 11.76 -15.90
C ASN A 658 -9.09 11.57 -17.43
N CYS A 659 -10.26 11.27 -17.99
CA CYS A 659 -10.44 11.04 -19.42
C CYS A 659 -10.21 12.32 -20.24
N THR A 660 -9.17 12.32 -21.09
CA THR A 660 -8.76 13.47 -21.89
C THR A 660 -8.39 13.03 -23.30
N TYR A 661 -9.09 13.54 -24.31
CA TYR A 661 -8.74 13.33 -25.71
C TYR A 661 -7.98 14.53 -26.25
N ARG A 662 -6.70 14.30 -26.53
CA ARG A 662 -5.80 15.33 -27.05
C ARG A 662 -5.94 15.47 -28.55
N MET A 663 -6.14 16.70 -29.02
CA MET A 663 -6.29 17.04 -30.44
C MET A 663 -5.01 17.66 -31.00
N TYR A 664 -4.35 18.53 -30.24
CA TYR A 664 -3.11 19.18 -30.66
C TYR A 664 -2.23 19.52 -29.46
N ASP A 665 -0.90 19.45 -29.64
CA ASP A 665 0.04 19.60 -28.53
C ASP A 665 1.26 20.49 -28.79
N TYR A 666 1.22 21.33 -29.81
CA TYR A 666 2.33 22.21 -30.18
C TYR A 666 3.62 21.45 -30.49
N ASP A 667 3.50 20.23 -31.02
CA ASP A 667 4.62 19.34 -31.38
C ASP A 667 5.62 19.11 -30.23
N ARG A 668 5.14 19.22 -28.99
CA ARG A 668 5.95 19.03 -27.79
C ARG A 668 6.37 17.57 -27.64
N ARG A 669 7.60 17.41 -27.16
CA ARG A 669 8.18 16.11 -26.81
C ARG A 669 8.13 15.92 -25.30
N ASP A 670 7.90 14.69 -24.88
CA ASP A 670 7.97 14.30 -23.49
C ASP A 670 9.41 14.30 -22.95
N LYS A 671 9.58 13.99 -21.66
CA LYS A 671 10.90 13.93 -21.00
C LYS A 671 11.85 12.90 -21.63
N PHE A 672 11.35 12.02 -22.50
CA PHE A 672 12.09 10.98 -23.20
C PHE A 672 12.26 11.27 -24.71
N GLY A 673 11.80 12.43 -25.19
CA GLY A 673 11.90 12.85 -26.59
C GLY A 673 10.77 12.37 -27.52
N ASN A 674 9.75 11.69 -27.01
CA ASN A 674 8.64 11.18 -27.82
C ASN A 674 7.51 12.22 -27.98
N PRO A 675 6.83 12.28 -29.14
CA PRO A 675 5.58 13.02 -29.27
C PRO A 675 4.51 12.44 -28.33
N ARG A 676 3.68 13.31 -27.74
CA ARG A 676 2.55 12.84 -26.92
C ARG A 676 1.40 12.37 -27.80
N GLU A 677 0.70 11.33 -27.33
CA GLU A 677 -0.42 10.73 -28.04
C GLU A 677 -1.55 11.74 -28.31
N LEU A 678 -2.05 11.69 -29.55
CA LEU A 678 -3.24 12.40 -30.01
C LEU A 678 -4.37 11.38 -30.21
N HIS A 679 -5.59 11.77 -29.84
CA HIS A 679 -6.77 10.91 -29.78
C HIS A 679 -7.80 11.38 -30.83
N VAL A 680 -7.37 11.54 -32.08
CA VAL A 680 -8.15 12.25 -33.12
C VAL A 680 -9.52 11.61 -33.33
N ALA A 681 -9.58 10.29 -33.52
CA ALA A 681 -10.85 9.58 -33.75
C ALA A 681 -11.84 9.78 -32.59
N LYS A 682 -11.41 9.48 -31.35
CA LYS A 682 -12.24 9.69 -30.15
C LYS A 682 -12.65 11.15 -29.94
N SER A 683 -11.77 12.09 -30.29
CA SER A 683 -12.09 13.52 -30.21
C SER A 683 -13.23 13.90 -31.15
N LEU A 684 -13.26 13.34 -32.38
CA LEU A 684 -14.29 13.60 -33.38
C LEU A 684 -15.64 12.95 -33.03
N ASP A 685 -15.63 11.82 -32.33
CA ASP A 685 -16.88 11.17 -31.89
C ASP A 685 -17.67 12.07 -30.94
N VAL A 686 -16.97 12.75 -30.02
CA VAL A 686 -17.58 13.54 -28.94
C VAL A 686 -17.64 15.04 -29.22
N VAL A 687 -17.06 15.52 -30.33
CA VAL A 687 -17.00 16.95 -30.63
C VAL A 687 -18.38 17.56 -30.87
N ASN A 688 -18.62 18.71 -30.23
CA ASN A 688 -19.72 19.59 -30.57
C ASN A 688 -19.26 20.59 -31.67
N PRO A 689 -19.79 20.48 -32.91
CA PRO A 689 -19.34 21.29 -34.05
C PRO A 689 -19.94 22.72 -34.08
N VAL A 690 -20.75 23.08 -33.09
CA VAL A 690 -21.44 24.37 -33.04
C VAL A 690 -20.58 25.43 -32.36
N LYS A 691 -20.70 26.68 -32.83
CA LYS A 691 -20.09 27.87 -32.22
C LYS A 691 -20.36 27.92 -30.71
N TYR A 692 -19.32 28.26 -29.96
CA TYR A 692 -19.43 28.46 -28.52
C TYR A 692 -20.39 29.61 -28.18
N VAL A 693 -21.31 29.35 -27.25
CA VAL A 693 -22.17 30.36 -26.65
C VAL A 693 -21.94 30.32 -25.14
N ARG A 694 -21.49 31.44 -24.58
CA ARG A 694 -21.28 31.56 -23.14
C ARG A 694 -22.62 31.41 -22.40
N GLY A 695 -22.68 30.51 -21.43
CA GLY A 695 -23.88 30.33 -20.61
C GLY A 695 -24.12 31.50 -19.66
N ASN A 696 -25.27 32.16 -19.75
CA ASN A 696 -25.63 33.33 -18.92
C ASN A 696 -26.11 33.00 -17.49
N LYS A 697 -25.99 31.74 -17.04
CA LYS A 697 -26.54 31.27 -15.74
C LYS A 697 -25.51 31.24 -14.60
N CYS A 698 -24.32 31.80 -14.81
CA CYS A 698 -23.22 31.80 -13.84
C CYS A 698 -23.13 33.17 -13.15
N ASN A 699 -22.65 33.25 -11.91
CA ASN A 699 -22.50 34.47 -11.08
C ASN A 699 -23.79 35.07 -10.48
N VAL A 700 -24.40 34.37 -9.52
CA VAL A 700 -25.55 34.88 -8.74
C VAL A 700 -25.11 35.25 -7.33
N MET A 701 -25.42 36.47 -6.87
CA MET A 701 -25.21 36.85 -5.47
C MET A 701 -26.22 36.13 -4.58
N LEU A 702 -25.75 35.38 -3.60
CA LEU A 702 -26.61 34.64 -2.68
C LEU A 702 -26.82 35.41 -1.37
N THR A 703 -25.74 35.98 -0.82
CA THR A 703 -25.78 36.71 0.45
C THR A 703 -24.68 37.77 0.46
N HIS A 704 -24.98 38.90 1.09
CA HIS A 704 -24.00 39.95 1.37
C HIS A 704 -24.40 40.59 2.70
N ASN A 705 -23.54 40.47 3.70
CA ASN A 705 -23.69 41.11 5.01
C ASN A 705 -22.35 41.71 5.44
N GLU A 706 -22.28 42.24 6.66
CA GLU A 706 -21.06 42.87 7.20
C GLU A 706 -19.90 41.90 7.44
N HIS A 707 -20.19 40.60 7.52
CA HIS A 707 -19.22 39.56 7.88
C HIS A 707 -18.67 38.80 6.67
N TYR A 708 -19.49 38.54 5.65
CA TYR A 708 -19.08 37.85 4.43
C TYR A 708 -20.00 38.12 3.23
N MET A 709 -19.47 37.82 2.04
CA MET A 709 -20.21 37.78 0.79
C MET A 709 -20.17 36.38 0.18
N ALA A 710 -21.33 35.84 -0.19
CA ALA A 710 -21.47 34.54 -0.84
C ALA A 710 -22.01 34.72 -2.26
N LYS A 711 -21.23 34.27 -3.25
CA LYS A 711 -21.57 34.36 -4.67
C LYS A 711 -21.46 33.00 -5.33
N ARG A 712 -22.56 32.52 -5.91
CA ARG A 712 -22.56 31.29 -6.71
C ARG A 712 -21.86 31.51 -8.03
N LEU A 713 -20.77 30.79 -8.25
CA LEU A 713 -19.99 30.85 -9.48
C LEU A 713 -20.64 30.02 -10.59
N VAL A 714 -20.93 28.75 -10.32
CA VAL A 714 -21.49 27.78 -11.28
C VAL A 714 -22.50 26.88 -10.58
N GLN A 715 -23.56 26.48 -11.30
CA GLN A 715 -24.45 25.38 -10.94
C GLN A 715 -24.69 24.51 -12.18
N CYS A 716 -24.42 23.21 -12.07
CA CYS A 716 -24.69 22.24 -13.12
C CYS A 716 -25.29 20.97 -12.52
N LYS A 717 -25.49 19.94 -13.36
CA LYS A 717 -26.01 18.63 -12.94
C LYS A 717 -25.12 17.93 -11.90
N TYR A 718 -23.82 18.22 -11.91
CA TYR A 718 -22.81 17.43 -11.21
C TYR A 718 -22.28 18.07 -9.92
N PHE A 719 -22.27 19.40 -9.87
CA PHE A 719 -21.77 20.17 -8.74
C PHE A 719 -22.29 21.61 -8.78
N GLU A 720 -22.33 22.23 -7.61
CA GLU A 720 -22.50 23.67 -7.41
C GLU A 720 -21.25 24.24 -6.70
N VAL A 721 -20.79 25.40 -7.17
CA VAL A 721 -19.60 26.07 -6.64
C VAL A 721 -19.97 27.48 -6.18
N ILE A 722 -19.68 27.78 -4.92
CA ILE A 722 -19.96 29.07 -4.27
C ILE A 722 -18.65 29.66 -3.76
N LYS A 723 -18.41 30.92 -4.09
CA LYS A 723 -17.30 31.71 -3.54
C LYS A 723 -17.78 32.44 -2.29
N TYR A 724 -17.08 32.25 -1.19
CA TYR A 724 -17.24 33.02 0.05
C TYR A 724 -16.05 33.97 0.19
N GLU A 725 -16.32 35.26 0.30
CA GLU A 725 -15.36 36.29 0.69
C GLU A 725 -15.68 36.68 2.14
N VAL A 726 -14.87 36.20 3.07
CA VAL A 726 -15.05 36.32 4.52
C VAL A 726 -14.20 37.48 5.03
N GLU A 727 -14.81 38.41 5.75
CA GLU A 727 -14.13 39.52 6.42
C GLU A 727 -13.75 39.15 7.87
N ASP A 728 -14.66 38.54 8.62
CA ASP A 728 -14.43 38.07 9.99
C ASP A 728 -14.95 36.64 10.29
N GLU A 729 -16.24 36.34 10.08
CA GLU A 729 -16.89 35.04 10.31
C GLU A 729 -17.85 34.70 9.16
N ALA A 730 -17.84 33.45 8.71
CA ALA A 730 -18.87 32.90 7.83
C ALA A 730 -19.40 31.58 8.38
N LYS A 731 -20.74 31.43 8.33
CA LYS A 731 -21.44 30.17 8.64
C LYS A 731 -21.94 29.57 7.34
N ILE A 732 -21.36 28.43 6.98
CA ILE A 732 -21.68 27.71 5.75
C ILE A 732 -22.50 26.47 6.14
N PRO A 733 -23.78 26.37 5.73
CA PRO A 733 -24.62 25.24 6.10
C PRO A 733 -24.18 23.96 5.39
N VAL A 734 -24.26 22.85 6.11
CA VAL A 734 -24.14 21.48 5.58
C VAL A 734 -25.44 20.75 5.88
N ASP A 735 -25.93 19.99 4.92
CA ASP A 735 -27.13 19.19 5.08
C ASP A 735 -26.86 17.70 4.77
N GLU A 736 -27.91 16.89 4.78
CA GLU A 736 -27.83 15.45 4.50
C GLU A 736 -27.77 15.15 2.98
N ALA A 737 -27.86 16.17 2.11
CA ALA A 737 -27.90 15.98 0.67
C ALA A 737 -26.52 15.71 0.07
N SER A 738 -25.48 16.41 0.54
CA SER A 738 -24.13 16.27 0.03
C SER A 738 -23.07 16.58 1.09
N PHE A 739 -21.88 16.00 0.95
CA PHE A 739 -20.68 16.50 1.60
C PHE A 739 -20.34 17.92 1.10
N VAL A 740 -19.48 18.61 1.84
CA VAL A 740 -18.98 19.93 1.44
C VAL A 740 -17.47 19.89 1.37
N SER A 741 -16.91 20.42 0.27
CA SER A 741 -15.49 20.72 0.16
C SER A 741 -15.25 22.21 0.28
N VAL A 742 -14.26 22.59 1.09
CA VAL A 742 -13.82 23.98 1.24
C VAL A 742 -12.36 24.06 0.82
N ILE A 743 -12.06 24.91 -0.16
CA ILE A 743 -10.69 25.26 -0.54
C ILE A 743 -10.46 26.74 -0.26
N VAL A 744 -9.45 27.03 0.54
CA VAL A 744 -9.05 28.41 0.85
C VAL A 744 -8.12 28.88 -0.25
N VAL A 745 -8.49 29.93 -0.98
CA VAL A 745 -7.69 30.46 -2.10
C VAL A 745 -6.94 31.74 -1.73
N GLU A 746 -7.40 32.48 -0.71
CA GLU A 746 -6.74 33.67 -0.18
C GLU A 746 -6.94 33.79 1.34
N GLY A 747 -6.00 34.46 2.02
CA GLY A 747 -6.07 34.75 3.44
C GLY A 747 -5.68 33.58 4.36
N GLU A 748 -6.00 33.71 5.63
CA GLU A 748 -5.71 32.75 6.69
C GLU A 748 -6.76 32.88 7.81
N GLY A 749 -6.87 31.85 8.64
CA GLY A 749 -7.93 31.79 9.63
C GLY A 749 -8.07 30.44 10.32
N THR A 750 -9.27 30.18 10.83
CA THR A 750 -9.64 28.90 11.44
C THR A 750 -10.96 28.37 10.90
N ILE A 751 -11.06 27.04 10.84
CA ILE A 751 -12.24 26.31 10.38
C ILE A 751 -12.61 25.22 11.39
N MET A 752 -13.90 25.09 11.66
CA MET A 752 -14.48 24.02 12.49
C MET A 752 -15.91 23.71 12.04
N THR A 753 -16.51 22.67 12.61
CA THR A 753 -17.96 22.47 12.56
C THR A 753 -18.56 22.74 13.93
N ASP A 754 -19.79 23.26 13.96
CA ASP A 754 -20.50 23.61 15.21
C ASP A 754 -20.83 22.39 16.09
N ASP A 755 -20.76 21.18 15.54
CA ASP A 755 -20.95 19.91 16.23
C ASP A 755 -19.65 19.19 16.62
N TYR A 756 -18.48 19.85 16.48
CA TYR A 756 -17.18 19.24 16.77
C TYR A 756 -16.16 20.24 17.35
N ASP A 757 -15.71 19.98 18.58
CA ASP A 757 -14.85 20.86 19.38
C ASP A 757 -13.37 20.98 18.91
N LYS A 758 -13.07 20.66 17.63
CA LYS A 758 -11.71 20.79 17.08
C LYS A 758 -11.63 21.92 16.07
N GLU A 759 -10.98 23.00 16.48
CA GLU A 759 -10.60 24.10 15.60
C GLU A 759 -9.34 23.75 14.79
N MET A 760 -9.37 24.03 13.48
CA MET A 760 -8.25 23.80 12.57
C MET A 760 -7.78 25.12 11.98
N LYS A 761 -6.48 25.43 12.09
CA LYS A 761 -5.90 26.59 11.42
C LYS A 761 -5.74 26.33 9.93
N PHE A 762 -5.98 27.36 9.13
CA PHE A 762 -5.74 27.31 7.71
C PHE A 762 -4.99 28.53 7.16
N LYS A 763 -4.40 28.34 5.98
CA LYS A 763 -3.89 29.40 5.11
C LYS A 763 -4.31 29.16 3.66
N ALA A 764 -4.12 30.15 2.80
CA ALA A 764 -4.32 30.03 1.36
C ALA A 764 -3.62 28.80 0.77
N GLY A 765 -4.35 28.08 -0.08
CA GLY A 765 -3.96 26.82 -0.70
C GLY A 765 -4.40 25.56 0.05
N GLU A 766 -4.99 25.66 1.24
CA GLU A 766 -5.39 24.47 2.01
C GLU A 766 -6.84 24.04 1.72
N SER A 767 -7.08 22.72 1.76
CA SER A 767 -8.35 22.11 1.42
C SER A 767 -8.90 21.23 2.55
N PHE A 768 -10.22 21.20 2.66
CA PHE A 768 -10.97 20.48 3.68
C PHE A 768 -12.11 19.69 3.05
N PHE A 769 -12.35 18.50 3.61
CA PHE A 769 -13.54 17.70 3.36
C PHE A 769 -14.40 17.67 4.62
N ILE A 770 -15.69 17.96 4.44
CA ILE A 770 -16.69 17.94 5.50
C ILE A 770 -17.79 16.96 5.11
N SER A 771 -18.02 15.96 5.95
CA SER A 771 -19.08 14.96 5.76
C SER A 771 -20.47 15.59 5.86
N ALA A 772 -21.41 15.01 5.10
CA ALA A 772 -22.82 15.36 5.13
C ALA A 772 -23.42 15.18 6.54
N GLY A 773 -24.44 15.97 6.85
CA GLY A 773 -25.11 16.00 8.15
C GLY A 773 -25.60 17.40 8.49
N LYS A 774 -26.54 17.51 9.43
CA LYS A 774 -27.10 18.79 9.87
C LYS A 774 -26.12 19.51 10.79
N ARG A 775 -25.27 20.35 10.20
CA ARG A 775 -24.22 21.11 10.89
C ARG A 775 -23.87 22.39 10.12
N ASN A 776 -23.12 23.28 10.74
CA ASN A 776 -22.55 24.46 10.10
C ASN A 776 -21.03 24.40 10.14
N ILE A 777 -20.39 24.73 9.02
CA ILE A 777 -18.97 25.04 8.99
C ILE A 777 -18.81 26.49 9.41
N ILE A 778 -17.97 26.73 10.42
CA ILE A 778 -17.63 28.07 10.90
C ILE A 778 -16.23 28.38 10.37
N VAL A 779 -16.13 29.41 9.54
CA VAL A 779 -14.87 29.94 9.01
C VAL A 779 -14.62 31.29 9.64
N ASN A 780 -13.55 31.42 10.42
CA ASN A 780 -13.12 32.67 11.04
C ASN A 780 -11.82 33.18 10.42
N GLY A 781 -11.70 34.49 10.27
CA GLY A 781 -10.54 35.16 9.70
C GLY A 781 -10.73 35.58 8.25
N LYS A 782 -10.11 36.71 7.89
CA LYS A 782 -10.21 37.31 6.56
C LYS A 782 -9.67 36.36 5.50
N SER A 783 -10.55 35.83 4.66
CA SER A 783 -10.22 34.76 3.72
C SER A 783 -11.17 34.71 2.52
N THR A 784 -10.74 34.06 1.45
CA THR A 784 -11.62 33.69 0.33
C THR A 784 -11.63 32.19 0.16
N CYS A 785 -12.83 31.60 0.15
CA CYS A 785 -13.05 30.17 0.07
C CYS A 785 -13.88 29.80 -1.17
N ILE A 786 -13.45 28.77 -1.88
CA ILE A 786 -14.23 28.10 -2.93
C ILE A 786 -14.87 26.86 -2.32
N VAL A 787 -16.20 26.89 -2.24
CA VAL A 787 -17.01 25.85 -1.59
C VAL A 787 -17.74 25.05 -2.66
N THR A 788 -17.56 23.73 -2.64
CA THR A 788 -18.14 22.80 -3.62
C THR A 788 -19.00 21.75 -2.94
N HIS A 789 -20.18 21.48 -3.51
CA HIS A 789 -21.06 20.38 -3.12
C HIS A 789 -21.82 19.83 -4.34
N VAL A 790 -22.49 18.68 -4.19
CA VAL A 790 -23.20 17.94 -5.25
C VAL A 790 -24.71 18.12 -5.16
#